data_AF-A0A9E5VHQ6-F1
#
_entry.id   AF-A0A9E5VHQ6-F1
#
_cell.length_a   1.000
_cell.length_b   1.000
_cell.length_c   1.000
_cell.angle_alpha   90.00
_cell.angle_beta   90.00
_cell.angle_gamma   90.00
#
_symmetry.space_group_name_H-M   'P 1'
#
loop_
_entity.id
_entity.type
_entity.pdbx_description
1 polymer ?
#
loop_
_entity_poly.entity_id
_entity_poly.type
_entity_poly.pdbx_seq_one_letter_code
_entity_poly.pdbx_strand_id
1 'polypeptide(L)'
;MMSTTRRRLIFFIVMMVILSSISGFYSIVSEEVALSATITEVNSWKEGNTHKTQYAVSVTNPTQSDVNGWRIELSVPDGATISDGGFWNAEFEIDGQVLTITPLDYNQSIRAGGSTSDIGFIIGTSKAPGNDISVISAVSDGTSASSSSPTVTSQSTTQNTSQPTSESSSPIVLIQGDDYLTTDGNKIVDQNGTEVWLTGVNWFGYNTGTNIFDGVWACNMKDALDSISNRGFNLLRIPISAEILLAWKSNEYPQANFNQAYNSELVGMNSLEILDYAVQICAENGIKIMFDIHSAETDAMGHMTNLWYTDNISTEQFYEALAFLATHFKDNDTVIAIDLKNEPHGKPHENGAIWNDSDDQNNWKHVAQEAGNIVLDINPNLLIMIEGIEIYPININTNSNYTSQDSADYYFCWWGGNLRGVKDYPIDFGTPERNAQIVYSPHDYGPSVYAQPWFSKDFSFESMKADCWDDNWLYIYEDETAPLLIGEWGGFMQGDNLKWMTLLRQLILENQLHHTYWCFNANSGDTGGLVKDDFTTWDEEKYAFVKEVLWQYEGSFVGLDHEVPLGKSGNGIALSQISGPVEVEDLPDSTVPETSTTEAEVSASATATNESETSSNHIADSETDESVDKTANTARPNAWFFVGIGLAILLVGGGVLVFIYRNRIGKI
;
A
#
# COMPACT_ATOMS: atom_id res chain seq x y z
N MET A 1 -58.36 -34.19 41.81
CA MET A 1 -58.33 -33.01 42.71
C MET A 1 -57.63 -31.91 41.92
N MET A 2 -58.28 -30.85 41.42
CA MET A 2 -59.02 -29.79 42.13
C MET A 2 -58.24 -29.25 43.34
N SER A 3 -57.96 -27.95 43.48
CA SER A 3 -58.09 -26.81 42.55
C SER A 3 -57.40 -25.57 43.16
N THR A 4 -57.24 -24.48 42.39
CA THR A 4 -57.34 -23.05 42.83
C THR A 4 -56.29 -22.47 43.81
N THR A 5 -55.83 -21.20 43.75
CA THR A 5 -56.05 -20.08 42.80
C THR A 5 -55.15 -18.84 43.08
N ARG A 6 -54.63 -18.22 41.99
CA ARG A 6 -54.23 -16.79 41.73
C ARG A 6 -53.27 -15.99 42.66
N ARG A 7 -52.28 -15.36 41.98
CA ARG A 7 -52.04 -13.89 41.74
C ARG A 7 -50.76 -13.74 40.88
N ARG A 8 -50.57 -12.89 39.86
CA ARG A 8 -51.39 -12.05 38.92
C ARG A 8 -50.74 -12.26 37.52
N LEU A 9 -51.43 -12.70 36.47
CA LEU A 9 -52.14 -11.94 35.40
C LEU A 9 -51.49 -10.63 34.87
N ILE A 10 -51.15 -10.66 33.56
CA ILE A 10 -51.03 -9.63 32.48
C ILE A 10 -49.99 -10.24 31.49
N PHE A 11 -50.18 -10.43 30.18
CA PHE A 11 -51.06 -9.83 29.16
C PHE A 11 -51.93 -10.86 28.39
N PHE A 12 -52.97 -10.37 27.71
CA PHE A 12 -53.84 -11.04 26.73
C PHE A 12 -54.26 -9.97 25.69
N ILE A 13 -54.58 -10.36 24.43
CA ILE A 13 -55.08 -9.60 23.25
C ILE A 13 -54.15 -9.87 22.04
N VAL A 14 -54.58 -10.37 20.87
CA VAL A 14 -55.91 -10.82 20.35
C VAL A 14 -55.69 -11.93 19.31
N MET A 15 -56.66 -12.85 19.18
CA MET A 15 -56.81 -13.72 18.00
C MET A 15 -58.31 -13.99 17.75
N MET A 16 -58.76 -13.84 16.49
CA MET A 16 -60.12 -14.14 15.96
C MET A 16 -61.29 -13.32 16.57
N VAL A 17 -62.20 -12.67 15.82
CA VAL A 17 -62.85 -12.98 14.53
C VAL A 17 -63.37 -11.68 13.87
N ILE A 18 -63.08 -11.44 12.58
CA ILE A 18 -64.02 -10.81 11.62
C ILE A 18 -63.83 -11.47 10.24
N LEU A 19 -64.87 -12.13 9.73
CA LEU A 19 -65.06 -12.29 8.28
C LEU A 19 -65.60 -10.98 7.73
N SER A 20 -64.96 -10.35 6.73
CA SER A 20 -65.62 -9.73 5.56
C SER A 20 -64.75 -8.73 4.78
N SER A 21 -63.87 -9.20 3.89
CA SER A 21 -63.46 -8.45 2.69
C SER A 21 -62.69 -9.37 1.74
N ILE A 22 -63.41 -10.05 0.84
CA ILE A 22 -62.79 -10.72 -0.31
C ILE A 22 -62.52 -9.63 -1.36
N SER A 23 -61.26 -9.20 -1.43
CA SER A 23 -60.67 -8.56 -2.60
C SER A 23 -59.47 -9.43 -2.96
N GLY A 24 -59.50 -10.02 -4.16
CA GLY A 24 -58.65 -11.17 -4.48
C GLY A 24 -57.16 -10.83 -4.43
N PHE A 25 -56.42 -11.56 -3.61
CA PHE A 25 -55.01 -11.79 -3.89
C PHE A 25 -54.94 -12.65 -5.15
N TYR A 26 -54.63 -12.01 -6.28
CA TYR A 26 -53.85 -12.69 -7.30
C TYR A 26 -52.59 -13.22 -6.61
N SER A 27 -52.26 -14.49 -6.84
CA SER A 27 -50.87 -14.90 -6.75
C SER A 27 -50.11 -14.12 -7.83
N ILE A 28 -49.49 -13.03 -7.44
CA ILE A 28 -48.43 -12.43 -8.23
C ILE A 28 -47.30 -13.45 -8.16
N VAL A 29 -47.17 -14.26 -9.21
CA VAL A 29 -45.89 -14.89 -9.50
C VAL A 29 -44.97 -13.72 -9.84
N SER A 30 -44.02 -13.41 -8.97
CA SER A 30 -42.89 -12.57 -9.36
C SER A 30 -42.19 -13.29 -10.50
N GLU A 31 -42.07 -12.64 -11.66
CA GLU A 31 -41.22 -13.17 -12.72
C GLU A 31 -39.78 -13.03 -12.25
N GLU A 32 -39.17 -14.15 -11.81
CA GLU A 32 -37.75 -14.23 -11.51
C GLU A 32 -36.95 -13.70 -12.70
N VAL A 33 -36.13 -12.68 -12.46
CA VAL A 33 -35.28 -12.09 -13.49
C VAL A 33 -34.07 -12.98 -13.68
N ALA A 34 -33.93 -13.58 -14.86
CA ALA A 34 -32.78 -14.40 -15.19
C ALA A 34 -31.49 -13.55 -15.23
N LEU A 35 -30.52 -13.94 -14.40
CA LEU A 35 -29.17 -13.39 -14.36
C LEU A 35 -28.20 -14.35 -15.07
N SER A 36 -26.96 -13.91 -15.25
CA SER A 36 -25.84 -14.78 -15.64
C SER A 36 -24.86 -14.86 -14.49
N ALA A 37 -24.36 -16.06 -14.18
CA ALA A 37 -23.27 -16.24 -13.22
C ALA A 37 -22.07 -16.92 -13.90
N THR A 38 -20.87 -16.51 -13.53
CA THR A 38 -19.61 -17.20 -13.89
C THR A 38 -18.90 -17.67 -12.62
N ILE A 39 -18.16 -18.77 -12.75
CA ILE A 39 -17.39 -19.38 -11.66
C ILE A 39 -16.01 -19.72 -12.23
N THR A 40 -14.96 -19.35 -11.52
CA THR A 40 -13.57 -19.61 -11.92
C THR A 40 -12.83 -20.26 -10.75
N GLU A 41 -12.14 -21.37 -11.00
CA GLU A 41 -11.19 -21.94 -10.03
C GLU A 41 -9.97 -21.02 -9.94
N VAL A 42 -9.69 -20.51 -8.74
CA VAL A 42 -8.57 -19.59 -8.47
C VAL A 42 -7.35 -20.34 -7.96
N ASN A 43 -7.56 -21.28 -7.03
CA ASN A 43 -6.48 -22.03 -6.39
C ASN A 43 -6.98 -23.38 -5.85
N SER A 44 -6.10 -24.37 -5.74
CA SER A 44 -6.40 -25.71 -5.21
C SER A 44 -5.20 -26.29 -4.44
N TRP A 45 -5.42 -26.73 -3.20
CA TRP A 45 -4.41 -27.39 -2.37
C TRP A 45 -4.97 -28.61 -1.61
N LYS A 46 -4.08 -29.29 -0.87
CA LYS A 46 -4.45 -30.38 0.04
C LYS A 46 -4.21 -29.97 1.48
N GLU A 47 -5.19 -30.25 2.33
CA GLU A 47 -5.12 -30.07 3.77
C GLU A 47 -5.47 -31.40 4.44
N GLY A 48 -4.45 -32.14 4.88
CA GLY A 48 -4.62 -33.50 5.38
C GLY A 48 -5.22 -34.44 4.32
N ASN A 49 -6.41 -34.96 4.59
CA ASN A 49 -7.17 -35.81 3.66
C ASN A 49 -8.19 -35.04 2.81
N THR A 50 -8.30 -33.71 2.99
CA THR A 50 -9.27 -32.86 2.30
C THR A 50 -8.60 -32.13 1.14
N HIS A 51 -9.24 -32.14 -0.03
CA HIS A 51 -8.93 -31.22 -1.12
C HIS A 51 -9.66 -29.90 -0.86
N LYS A 52 -8.91 -28.80 -0.84
CA LYS A 52 -9.42 -27.43 -0.72
C LYS A 52 -9.33 -26.76 -2.08
N THR A 53 -10.42 -26.15 -2.53
CA THR A 53 -10.45 -25.44 -3.81
C THR A 53 -11.20 -24.11 -3.66
N GLN A 54 -10.54 -23.03 -4.04
CA GLN A 54 -11.01 -21.65 -4.01
C GLN A 54 -11.65 -21.29 -5.34
N TYR A 55 -12.86 -20.74 -5.29
CA TYR A 55 -13.61 -20.27 -6.45
C TYR A 55 -13.94 -18.79 -6.31
N ALA A 56 -13.83 -18.07 -7.42
CA ALA A 56 -14.36 -16.72 -7.59
C ALA A 56 -15.65 -16.79 -8.43
N VAL A 57 -16.61 -15.93 -8.10
CA VAL A 57 -17.94 -15.84 -8.71
C VAL A 57 -18.22 -14.40 -9.13
N SER A 58 -18.89 -14.25 -10.27
CA SER A 58 -19.45 -12.98 -10.73
C SER A 58 -20.90 -13.19 -11.16
N VAL A 59 -21.76 -12.21 -10.87
CA VAL A 59 -23.19 -12.19 -11.21
C VAL A 59 -23.48 -10.97 -12.06
N THR A 60 -23.93 -11.19 -13.29
CA THR A 60 -24.30 -10.16 -14.26
C THR A 60 -25.83 -10.04 -14.37
N ASN A 61 -26.33 -8.82 -14.35
CA ASN A 61 -27.69 -8.46 -14.73
C ASN A 61 -27.72 -8.12 -16.23
N PRO A 62 -28.18 -9.02 -17.14
CA PRO A 62 -28.22 -8.76 -18.57
C PRO A 62 -29.40 -7.86 -18.99
N THR A 63 -30.24 -7.42 -18.05
CA THR A 63 -31.48 -6.69 -18.36
C THR A 63 -31.29 -5.17 -18.44
N GLN A 64 -32.31 -4.48 -18.95
CA GLN A 64 -32.36 -3.02 -19.07
C GLN A 64 -32.98 -2.35 -17.83
N SER A 65 -32.97 -3.01 -16.67
CA SER A 65 -33.49 -2.45 -15.41
C SER A 65 -32.69 -2.98 -14.23
N ASP A 66 -32.56 -2.17 -13.19
CA ASP A 66 -31.82 -2.55 -11.99
C ASP A 66 -32.56 -3.68 -11.27
N VAL A 67 -31.82 -4.69 -10.80
CA VAL A 67 -32.35 -5.80 -9.99
C VAL A 67 -31.91 -5.64 -8.54
N ASN A 68 -32.73 -6.12 -7.60
CA ASN A 68 -32.40 -6.07 -6.17
C ASN A 68 -32.72 -7.42 -5.50
N GLY A 69 -31.76 -7.93 -4.73
CA GLY A 69 -31.66 -9.34 -4.38
C GLY A 69 -31.21 -10.16 -5.58
N TRP A 70 -30.31 -11.12 -5.36
CA TRP A 70 -29.96 -12.14 -6.36
C TRP A 70 -29.72 -13.48 -5.66
N ARG A 71 -29.81 -14.57 -6.41
CA ARG A 71 -29.58 -15.92 -5.88
C ARG A 71 -28.94 -16.79 -6.95
N ILE A 72 -27.87 -17.48 -6.59
CA ILE A 72 -27.19 -18.46 -7.42
C ILE A 72 -27.37 -19.84 -6.78
N GLU A 73 -27.59 -20.87 -7.59
CA GLU A 73 -27.42 -22.26 -7.19
C GLU A 73 -26.28 -22.88 -7.99
N LEU A 74 -25.35 -23.52 -7.31
CA LEU A 74 -24.24 -24.27 -7.90
C LEU A 74 -24.36 -25.76 -7.57
N SER A 75 -24.04 -26.62 -8.53
CA SER A 75 -23.76 -28.02 -8.23
C SER A 75 -22.41 -28.14 -7.53
N VAL A 76 -22.33 -28.96 -6.48
CA VAL A 76 -21.09 -29.27 -5.77
C VAL A 76 -20.97 -30.79 -5.53
N PRO A 77 -19.74 -31.34 -5.39
CA PRO A 77 -19.56 -32.77 -5.16
C PRO A 77 -20.23 -33.29 -3.89
N ASP A 78 -20.65 -34.56 -3.89
CA ASP A 78 -21.22 -35.22 -2.70
C ASP A 78 -20.27 -35.16 -1.49
N GLY A 79 -20.79 -34.69 -0.36
CA GLY A 79 -20.04 -34.44 0.86
C GLY A 79 -19.13 -33.20 0.83
N ALA A 80 -19.33 -32.25 -0.09
CA ALA A 80 -18.66 -30.96 -0.06
C ALA A 80 -19.05 -30.13 1.19
N THR A 81 -18.08 -29.41 1.75
CA THR A 81 -18.28 -28.51 2.89
C THR A 81 -17.66 -27.14 2.61
N ILE A 82 -18.35 -26.04 2.92
CA ILE A 82 -17.72 -24.71 2.97
C ILE A 82 -16.63 -24.73 4.07
N SER A 83 -15.49 -24.08 3.83
CA SER A 83 -14.44 -23.93 4.85
C SER A 83 -14.78 -22.78 5.80
N ASP A 84 -14.62 -22.99 7.11
CA ASP A 84 -14.79 -21.95 8.13
C ASP A 84 -13.91 -20.72 7.81
N GLY A 85 -14.51 -19.54 7.70
CA GLY A 85 -13.84 -18.29 7.31
C GLY A 85 -13.32 -18.25 5.86
N GLY A 86 -13.55 -19.30 5.07
CA GLY A 86 -13.08 -19.41 3.69
C GLY A 86 -14.09 -18.94 2.65
N PHE A 87 -14.85 -17.89 2.94
CA PHE A 87 -15.85 -17.32 2.02
C PHE A 87 -16.05 -15.83 2.30
N TRP A 88 -16.36 -15.05 1.27
CA TRP A 88 -16.47 -13.59 1.35
C TRP A 88 -17.49 -13.02 0.35
N ASN A 89 -17.96 -11.80 0.64
CA ASN A 89 -18.88 -11.00 -0.17
C ASN A 89 -20.24 -11.64 -0.53
N ALA A 90 -20.62 -12.74 0.11
CA ALA A 90 -21.94 -13.34 0.01
C ALA A 90 -22.24 -14.25 1.22
N GLU A 91 -23.50 -14.65 1.39
CA GLU A 91 -23.91 -15.77 2.23
C GLU A 91 -23.94 -17.07 1.42
N PHE A 92 -23.61 -18.19 2.07
CA PHE A 92 -23.39 -19.49 1.42
C PHE A 92 -24.04 -20.63 2.24
N GLU A 93 -24.89 -21.45 1.60
CA GLU A 93 -25.55 -22.60 2.23
C GLU A 93 -25.46 -23.84 1.34
N ILE A 94 -24.99 -24.98 1.88
CA ILE A 94 -24.99 -26.27 1.17
C ILE A 94 -26.12 -27.16 1.68
N ASP A 95 -27.01 -27.57 0.77
CA ASP A 95 -27.93 -28.70 0.98
C ASP A 95 -27.60 -29.83 0.00
N GLY A 96 -27.07 -30.93 0.52
CA GLY A 96 -26.65 -32.11 -0.26
C GLY A 96 -25.54 -31.81 -1.26
N GLN A 97 -25.93 -31.61 -2.53
CA GLN A 97 -25.04 -31.32 -3.67
C GLN A 97 -25.37 -29.97 -4.34
N VAL A 98 -26.12 -29.10 -3.65
CA VAL A 98 -26.44 -27.74 -4.11
C VAL A 98 -25.86 -26.74 -3.12
N LEU A 99 -25.04 -25.82 -3.63
CA LEU A 99 -24.58 -24.63 -2.92
C LEU A 99 -25.42 -23.43 -3.36
N THR A 100 -26.19 -22.86 -2.42
CA THR A 100 -26.89 -21.58 -2.60
C THR A 100 -25.93 -20.43 -2.26
N ILE A 101 -25.95 -19.37 -3.08
CA ILE A 101 -25.21 -18.13 -2.85
C ILE A 101 -26.18 -16.95 -2.91
N THR A 102 -26.18 -16.09 -1.90
CA THR A 102 -27.04 -14.90 -1.78
C THR A 102 -26.25 -13.65 -1.37
N PRO A 103 -26.68 -12.44 -1.74
CA PRO A 103 -25.95 -11.20 -1.45
C PRO A 103 -25.90 -10.85 0.04
N LEU A 104 -24.98 -9.94 0.33
CA LEU A 104 -25.01 -9.11 1.53
C LEU A 104 -25.67 -7.75 1.20
N ASP A 105 -26.08 -7.00 2.23
CA ASP A 105 -26.88 -5.77 2.06
C ASP A 105 -26.27 -4.72 1.11
N TYR A 106 -24.95 -4.69 0.95
CA TYR A 106 -24.24 -3.73 0.09
C TYR A 106 -24.12 -4.16 -1.38
N ASN A 107 -24.25 -5.45 -1.72
CA ASN A 107 -24.11 -5.95 -3.10
C ASN A 107 -25.38 -6.62 -3.67
N GLN A 108 -26.50 -6.58 -2.94
CA GLN A 108 -27.80 -7.07 -3.41
C GLN A 108 -28.36 -6.35 -4.66
N SER A 109 -27.95 -5.11 -4.92
CA SER A 109 -28.45 -4.32 -6.06
C SER A 109 -27.49 -4.35 -7.24
N ILE A 110 -27.92 -4.86 -8.39
CA ILE A 110 -27.12 -4.88 -9.63
C ILE A 110 -27.85 -4.03 -10.69
N ARG A 111 -27.21 -2.93 -11.11
CA ARG A 111 -27.77 -2.03 -12.14
C ARG A 111 -28.01 -2.73 -13.48
N ALA A 112 -28.86 -2.16 -14.32
CA ALA A 112 -29.07 -2.58 -15.71
C ALA A 112 -27.74 -2.77 -16.46
N GLY A 113 -27.50 -3.95 -17.05
CA GLY A 113 -26.24 -4.31 -17.72
C GLY A 113 -25.02 -4.42 -16.80
N GLY A 114 -25.18 -4.23 -15.50
CA GLY A 114 -24.11 -4.28 -14.50
C GLY A 114 -23.76 -5.70 -14.05
N SER A 115 -22.69 -5.83 -13.28
CA SER A 115 -22.34 -7.06 -12.57
C SER A 115 -21.87 -6.75 -11.15
N THR A 116 -21.97 -7.72 -10.26
CA THR A 116 -21.19 -7.78 -9.01
C THR A 116 -20.20 -8.94 -9.11
N SER A 117 -19.00 -8.74 -8.58
CA SER A 117 -17.87 -9.68 -8.65
C SER A 117 -17.09 -9.62 -7.34
N ASP A 118 -15.99 -10.35 -7.23
CA ASP A 118 -15.28 -10.60 -5.96
C ASP A 118 -16.17 -11.31 -4.91
N ILE A 119 -17.12 -12.13 -5.36
CA ILE A 119 -17.77 -13.12 -4.50
C ILE A 119 -16.88 -14.36 -4.53
N GLY A 120 -16.58 -14.96 -3.38
CA GLY A 120 -15.72 -16.15 -3.40
C GLY A 120 -15.87 -17.08 -2.20
N PHE A 121 -15.48 -18.34 -2.41
CA PHE A 121 -15.64 -19.41 -1.44
C PHE A 121 -14.61 -20.53 -1.64
N ILE A 122 -14.29 -21.25 -0.57
CA ILE A 122 -13.36 -22.38 -0.53
C ILE A 122 -14.12 -23.62 -0.05
N ILE A 123 -14.37 -24.58 -0.93
CA ILE A 123 -14.92 -25.88 -0.53
C ILE A 123 -13.82 -26.87 -0.13
N GLY A 124 -14.14 -27.69 0.86
CA GLY A 124 -13.45 -28.93 1.20
C GLY A 124 -14.17 -30.12 0.57
N THR A 125 -13.43 -31.02 -0.08
CA THR A 125 -13.94 -32.22 -0.76
C THR A 125 -12.99 -33.42 -0.56
N SER A 126 -13.48 -34.65 -0.78
CA SER A 126 -12.69 -35.88 -0.63
C SER A 126 -11.72 -36.17 -1.79
N LYS A 127 -11.91 -35.49 -2.93
CA LYS A 127 -11.10 -35.52 -4.15
C LYS A 127 -11.17 -34.13 -4.80
N ALA A 128 -10.21 -33.76 -5.63
CA ALA A 128 -10.29 -32.51 -6.39
C ALA A 128 -11.62 -32.41 -7.17
N PRO A 129 -12.35 -31.27 -7.14
CA PRO A 129 -13.65 -31.14 -7.80
C PRO A 129 -13.56 -31.24 -9.33
N GLY A 130 -12.59 -30.54 -9.95
CA GLY A 130 -12.50 -30.44 -11.40
C GLY A 130 -13.79 -29.85 -11.99
N ASN A 131 -14.30 -30.45 -13.07
CA ASN A 131 -15.53 -30.00 -13.74
C ASN A 131 -16.84 -30.37 -13.01
N ASP A 132 -16.77 -30.90 -11.78
CA ASP A 132 -17.97 -31.30 -11.01
C ASP A 132 -18.74 -30.11 -10.38
N ILE A 133 -18.31 -28.86 -10.64
CA ILE A 133 -19.02 -27.63 -10.25
C ILE A 133 -19.55 -26.90 -11.48
N SER A 134 -20.82 -26.52 -11.45
CA SER A 134 -21.48 -25.74 -12.50
C SER A 134 -22.68 -24.94 -11.98
N VAL A 135 -23.00 -23.82 -12.64
CA VAL A 135 -24.20 -23.02 -12.35
C VAL A 135 -25.46 -23.82 -12.70
N ILE A 136 -26.35 -24.00 -11.73
CA ILE A 136 -27.70 -24.54 -11.91
C ILE A 136 -28.66 -23.41 -12.30
N SER A 137 -28.63 -22.31 -11.56
CA SER A 137 -29.45 -21.11 -11.82
C SER A 137 -28.79 -19.84 -11.28
N ALA A 138 -29.10 -18.70 -11.89
CA ALA A 138 -28.83 -17.37 -11.34
C ALA A 138 -30.06 -16.48 -11.60
N VAL A 139 -30.69 -15.96 -10.54
CA VAL A 139 -31.99 -15.26 -10.61
C VAL A 139 -32.05 -14.07 -9.64
N SER A 140 -33.05 -13.19 -9.82
CA SER A 140 -33.43 -12.13 -8.88
C SER A 140 -34.95 -12.06 -8.74
N ASP A 141 -35.44 -11.74 -7.53
CA ASP A 141 -36.87 -11.70 -7.20
C ASP A 141 -37.62 -10.47 -7.77
N GLY A 142 -36.92 -9.47 -8.34
CA GLY A 142 -37.57 -8.38 -9.06
C GLY A 142 -36.73 -7.12 -9.28
N THR A 143 -37.25 -6.23 -10.13
CA THR A 143 -36.58 -4.97 -10.52
C THR A 143 -36.90 -3.79 -9.60
N SER A 144 -35.89 -2.96 -9.35
CA SER A 144 -36.00 -1.69 -8.63
C SER A 144 -36.57 -0.60 -9.55
N ALA A 145 -37.82 -0.20 -9.31
CA ALA A 145 -38.47 0.83 -10.13
C ALA A 145 -38.21 2.25 -9.61
N SER A 146 -37.17 2.94 -10.10
CA SER A 146 -37.19 4.41 -10.34
C SER A 146 -35.84 4.98 -10.84
N SER A 147 -35.76 5.32 -12.14
CA SER A 147 -35.41 6.70 -12.55
C SER A 147 -35.76 6.93 -14.02
N SER A 148 -36.07 8.18 -14.38
CA SER A 148 -36.66 8.54 -15.68
C SER A 148 -35.63 9.09 -16.66
N SER A 149 -35.38 8.39 -17.78
CA SER A 149 -34.67 8.92 -18.94
C SER A 149 -35.63 9.36 -20.06
N PRO A 150 -35.38 10.48 -20.77
CA PRO A 150 -36.22 10.93 -21.86
C PRO A 150 -35.95 10.16 -23.17
N THR A 151 -37.02 9.83 -23.88
CA THR A 151 -37.01 9.10 -25.14
C THR A 151 -36.30 9.87 -26.27
N VAL A 152 -35.29 9.26 -26.91
CA VAL A 152 -34.85 9.67 -28.25
C VAL A 152 -35.42 8.71 -29.29
N THR A 153 -36.13 9.27 -30.27
CA THR A 153 -36.87 8.50 -31.28
C THR A 153 -35.93 8.00 -32.38
N SER A 154 -35.94 6.70 -32.65
CA SER A 154 -35.17 6.11 -33.75
C SER A 154 -35.77 6.43 -35.13
N GLN A 155 -34.94 6.93 -36.05
CA GLN A 155 -35.20 6.86 -37.48
C GLN A 155 -34.02 6.22 -38.20
N SER A 156 -34.33 5.24 -39.05
CA SER A 156 -33.35 4.46 -39.82
C SER A 156 -33.07 5.14 -41.16
N THR A 157 -31.80 5.36 -41.47
CA THR A 157 -31.32 5.49 -42.86
C THR A 157 -29.97 4.78 -43.05
N THR A 158 -30.05 3.63 -43.72
CA THR A 158 -29.09 3.08 -44.71
C THR A 158 -27.59 3.31 -44.51
N GLN A 159 -26.86 2.20 -44.38
CA GLN A 159 -25.42 2.10 -44.60
C GLN A 159 -24.98 2.85 -45.88
N ASN A 160 -23.89 3.60 -45.77
CA ASN A 160 -23.03 3.85 -46.91
C ASN A 160 -21.56 3.83 -46.45
N THR A 161 -20.72 3.11 -47.18
CA THR A 161 -19.33 2.83 -46.81
C THR A 161 -18.42 3.99 -47.19
N SER A 162 -17.88 4.69 -46.18
CA SER A 162 -16.73 5.58 -46.35
C SER A 162 -15.98 5.72 -45.02
N GLN A 163 -14.79 5.14 -44.97
CA GLN A 163 -13.81 5.30 -43.90
C GLN A 163 -13.40 6.77 -43.76
N PRO A 164 -13.49 7.38 -42.56
CA PRO A 164 -12.83 8.65 -42.29
C PRO A 164 -11.35 8.38 -41.97
N THR A 165 -10.47 9.06 -42.69
CA THR A 165 -9.07 9.26 -42.33
C THR A 165 -8.95 10.06 -41.02
N SER A 166 -7.83 9.87 -40.33
CA SER A 166 -7.35 10.71 -39.24
C SER A 166 -7.39 12.20 -39.57
N GLU A 167 -7.77 13.05 -38.60
CA GLU A 167 -6.86 14.09 -38.06
C GLU A 167 -7.46 14.85 -36.87
N SER A 168 -6.55 15.47 -36.11
CA SER A 168 -6.74 16.39 -34.97
C SER A 168 -7.32 15.75 -33.70
N SER A 169 -6.50 15.24 -32.77
CA SER A 169 -5.55 15.98 -31.93
C SER A 169 -6.20 17.14 -31.17
N SER A 170 -6.51 16.90 -29.89
CA SER A 170 -6.46 17.96 -28.88
C SER A 170 -5.09 18.65 -28.98
N PRO A 171 -4.99 19.97 -28.74
CA PRO A 171 -3.68 20.61 -28.71
C PRO A 171 -2.83 19.93 -27.64
N ILE A 172 -1.67 19.43 -28.03
CA ILE A 172 -0.60 19.10 -27.08
C ILE A 172 -0.36 20.40 -26.30
N VAL A 173 -0.60 20.37 -24.99
CA VAL A 173 -0.18 21.46 -24.10
C VAL A 173 1.31 21.62 -24.35
N LEU A 174 1.73 22.82 -24.74
CA LEU A 174 3.16 23.08 -24.96
C LEU A 174 3.83 22.97 -23.60
N ILE A 175 4.46 21.82 -23.37
CA ILE A 175 5.51 21.63 -22.37
C ILE A 175 6.50 22.79 -22.58
N GLN A 176 6.63 23.65 -21.59
CA GLN A 176 7.32 24.93 -21.76
C GLN A 176 8.85 24.77 -21.60
N GLY A 177 9.28 23.69 -20.97
CA GLY A 177 10.66 23.29 -20.72
C GLY A 177 11.28 24.00 -19.52
N ASP A 178 10.45 24.64 -18.69
CA ASP A 178 10.87 25.66 -17.72
C ASP A 178 10.54 25.29 -16.26
N ASP A 179 9.73 24.25 -16.03
CA ASP A 179 9.38 23.70 -14.72
C ASP A 179 10.42 22.74 -14.09
N TYR A 180 11.57 22.55 -14.74
CA TYR A 180 12.64 21.72 -14.19
C TYR A 180 13.26 22.33 -12.93
N LEU A 181 13.73 21.45 -12.04
CA LEU A 181 14.23 21.80 -10.72
C LEU A 181 15.72 21.50 -10.56
N THR A 182 16.33 22.07 -9.53
CA THR A 182 17.72 21.81 -9.13
C THR A 182 17.85 21.98 -7.61
N THR A 183 18.93 21.50 -7.02
CA THR A 183 19.18 21.63 -5.58
C THR A 183 20.11 22.79 -5.25
N ASP A 184 19.83 23.52 -4.16
CA ASP A 184 20.75 24.50 -3.57
C ASP A 184 20.89 24.21 -2.05
N GLY A 185 22.07 23.75 -1.64
CA GLY A 185 22.28 23.21 -0.29
C GLY A 185 21.33 22.05 0.03
N ASN A 186 20.52 22.21 1.09
CA ASN A 186 19.48 21.25 1.48
C ASN A 186 18.08 21.55 0.88
N LYS A 187 17.98 22.46 -0.10
CA LYS A 187 16.72 22.88 -0.72
C LYS A 187 16.61 22.40 -2.16
N ILE A 188 15.37 22.26 -2.63
CA ILE A 188 15.05 22.16 -4.06
C ILE A 188 14.49 23.51 -4.51
N VAL A 189 14.98 24.01 -5.64
CA VAL A 189 14.59 25.29 -6.25
C VAL A 189 14.21 25.13 -7.71
N ASP A 190 13.37 26.03 -8.21
CA ASP A 190 13.12 26.17 -9.65
C ASP A 190 14.31 26.84 -10.38
N GLN A 191 14.22 26.91 -11.71
CA GLN A 191 15.19 27.65 -12.56
C GLN A 191 15.39 29.14 -12.20
N ASN A 192 14.51 29.76 -11.41
CA ASN A 192 14.60 31.14 -10.95
C ASN A 192 15.28 31.28 -9.58
N GLY A 193 15.55 30.16 -8.89
CA GLY A 193 16.03 30.13 -7.50
C GLY A 193 14.91 30.25 -6.45
N THR A 194 13.67 29.98 -6.84
CA THR A 194 12.50 29.93 -5.94
C THR A 194 12.48 28.58 -5.25
N GLU A 195 12.56 28.56 -3.92
CA GLU A 195 12.39 27.33 -3.14
C GLU A 195 10.99 26.73 -3.35
N VAL A 196 10.95 25.42 -3.59
CA VAL A 196 9.70 24.67 -3.81
C VAL A 196 9.51 23.61 -2.74
N TRP A 197 8.27 23.23 -2.45
CA TRP A 197 7.97 22.11 -1.55
C TRP A 197 7.21 21.01 -2.29
N LEU A 198 7.83 19.84 -2.38
CA LEU A 198 7.28 18.67 -3.08
C LEU A 198 6.46 17.88 -2.05
N THR A 199 5.13 17.94 -2.18
CA THR A 199 4.18 17.32 -1.26
C THR A 199 3.23 16.43 -2.06
N GLY A 200 3.59 15.15 -2.18
CA GLY A 200 2.99 14.24 -3.14
C GLY A 200 2.37 12.98 -2.55
N VAL A 201 2.02 12.06 -3.45
CA VAL A 201 1.40 10.77 -3.14
C VAL A 201 1.93 9.69 -4.07
N ASN A 202 2.04 8.47 -3.55
CA ASN A 202 2.33 7.27 -4.34
C ASN A 202 1.05 6.73 -4.99
N TRP A 203 1.08 6.41 -6.29
CA TRP A 203 0.06 5.56 -6.92
C TRP A 203 0.74 4.39 -7.65
N PHE A 204 0.76 3.22 -6.99
CA PHE A 204 1.39 2.02 -7.55
C PHE A 204 0.48 1.28 -8.54
N GLY A 205 1.07 0.39 -9.34
CA GLY A 205 0.35 -0.47 -10.28
C GLY A 205 1.19 -0.96 -11.45
N TYR A 206 2.02 -0.10 -12.06
CA TYR A 206 2.91 -0.48 -13.18
C TYR A 206 4.10 -1.36 -12.76
N ASN A 207 4.39 -1.41 -11.46
CA ASN A 207 5.27 -2.41 -10.85
C ASN A 207 4.58 -3.77 -10.65
N THR A 208 3.25 -3.81 -10.66
CA THR A 208 2.46 -5.02 -10.43
C THR A 208 1.93 -5.61 -11.75
N GLY A 209 1.42 -6.84 -11.70
CA GLY A 209 0.87 -7.55 -12.87
C GLY A 209 -0.38 -6.95 -13.53
N THR A 210 -0.85 -5.78 -13.10
CA THR A 210 -2.02 -5.08 -13.67
C THR A 210 -1.65 -4.22 -14.89
N ASN A 211 -0.36 -3.89 -15.08
CA ASN A 211 0.19 -3.15 -16.22
C ASN A 211 -0.42 -1.73 -16.43
N ILE A 212 -0.99 -1.19 -15.38
CA ILE A 212 -1.61 0.14 -15.24
C ILE A 212 -1.64 0.46 -13.74
N PHE A 213 -1.93 1.70 -13.36
CA PHE A 213 -2.30 2.04 -11.98
C PHE A 213 -3.34 1.07 -11.37
N ASP A 214 -3.09 0.63 -10.14
CA ASP A 214 -4.02 -0.22 -9.41
C ASP A 214 -5.29 0.56 -9.05
N GLY A 215 -6.45 -0.07 -9.19
CA GLY A 215 -7.76 0.53 -8.95
C GLY A 215 -8.54 0.95 -10.19
N VAL A 216 -7.93 1.05 -11.38
CA VAL A 216 -8.61 1.50 -12.62
C VAL A 216 -9.60 0.43 -13.17
N TRP A 217 -9.66 -0.76 -12.56
CA TRP A 217 -10.77 -1.72 -12.70
C TRP A 217 -12.05 -1.29 -11.95
N ALA A 218 -11.94 -0.39 -10.96
CA ALA A 218 -13.02 0.09 -10.11
C ALA A 218 -13.34 1.58 -10.32
N CYS A 219 -12.33 2.43 -10.54
CA CYS A 219 -12.49 3.88 -10.74
C CYS A 219 -12.20 4.34 -12.20
N ASN A 220 -12.43 5.63 -12.48
CA ASN A 220 -11.92 6.29 -13.67
C ASN A 220 -10.54 6.92 -13.38
N MET A 221 -9.54 6.63 -14.22
CA MET A 221 -8.16 7.08 -14.03
C MET A 221 -8.03 8.60 -14.04
N LYS A 222 -8.70 9.27 -14.98
CA LYS A 222 -8.66 10.73 -15.10
C LYS A 222 -9.35 11.41 -13.91
N ASP A 223 -10.50 10.92 -13.49
CA ASP A 223 -11.22 11.47 -12.33
C ASP A 223 -10.44 11.27 -11.02
N ALA A 224 -9.68 10.17 -10.90
CA ALA A 224 -8.76 9.95 -9.80
C ALA A 224 -7.58 10.95 -9.81
N LEU A 225 -6.91 11.17 -10.95
CA LEU A 225 -5.85 12.17 -11.09
C LEU A 225 -6.35 13.60 -10.86
N ASP A 226 -7.50 13.96 -11.43
CA ASP A 226 -8.18 15.23 -11.14
C ASP A 226 -8.51 15.35 -9.64
N SER A 227 -8.89 14.25 -8.96
CA SER A 227 -9.17 14.28 -7.52
C SER A 227 -7.90 14.37 -6.65
N ILE A 228 -6.75 13.89 -7.11
CA ILE A 228 -5.46 14.01 -6.42
C ILE A 228 -5.00 15.47 -6.46
N SER A 229 -5.01 16.11 -7.63
CA SER A 229 -4.63 17.53 -7.78
C SER A 229 -5.56 18.47 -7.01
N ASN A 230 -6.88 18.26 -7.13
CA ASN A 230 -7.90 19.04 -6.41
C ASN A 230 -7.74 19.00 -4.87
N ARG A 231 -7.02 18.00 -4.36
CA ARG A 231 -6.73 17.80 -2.93
C ARG A 231 -5.36 18.31 -2.48
N GLY A 232 -4.57 18.88 -3.38
CA GLY A 232 -3.33 19.59 -3.04
C GLY A 232 -2.04 18.78 -3.16
N PHE A 233 -2.08 17.58 -3.72
CA PHE A 233 -0.87 16.82 -4.03
C PHE A 233 -0.26 17.35 -5.33
N ASN A 234 0.95 17.92 -5.26
CA ASN A 234 1.62 18.52 -6.42
C ASN A 234 2.63 17.59 -7.11
N LEU A 235 2.93 16.45 -6.50
CA LEU A 235 3.81 15.41 -7.01
C LEU A 235 3.10 14.04 -6.98
N LEU A 236 3.27 13.25 -8.04
CA LEU A 236 2.86 11.86 -8.12
C LEU A 236 4.10 10.96 -8.24
N ARG A 237 4.38 10.13 -7.22
CA ARG A 237 5.38 9.04 -7.31
C ARG A 237 4.70 7.85 -7.98
N ILE A 238 5.28 7.35 -9.08
CA ILE A 238 4.75 6.26 -9.90
C ILE A 238 5.70 5.05 -9.83
N PRO A 239 5.43 4.10 -8.92
CA PRO A 239 6.04 2.77 -8.92
C PRO A 239 5.84 2.01 -10.25
N ILE A 240 6.95 1.70 -10.92
CA ILE A 240 7.03 0.97 -12.19
C ILE A 240 8.13 -0.12 -12.15
N SER A 241 7.96 -1.22 -12.87
CA SER A 241 8.95 -2.30 -12.93
C SER A 241 9.96 -2.09 -14.07
N ALA A 242 11.19 -2.58 -13.92
CA ALA A 242 12.16 -2.56 -15.02
C ALA A 242 11.70 -3.46 -16.19
N GLU A 243 11.09 -4.60 -15.90
CA GLU A 243 10.54 -5.53 -16.91
C GLU A 243 9.52 -4.86 -17.84
N ILE A 244 8.53 -4.12 -17.32
CA ILE A 244 7.52 -3.50 -18.20
C ILE A 244 8.11 -2.41 -19.10
N LEU A 245 9.11 -1.65 -18.61
CA LEU A 245 9.86 -0.68 -19.41
C LEU A 245 10.67 -1.36 -20.53
N LEU A 246 11.26 -2.53 -20.25
CA LEU A 246 12.01 -3.33 -21.23
C LEU A 246 11.09 -3.99 -22.27
N ALA A 247 9.89 -4.38 -21.87
CA ALA A 247 8.85 -4.83 -22.79
C ALA A 247 8.45 -3.71 -23.74
N TRP A 248 8.14 -2.50 -23.22
CA TRP A 248 7.80 -1.33 -24.02
C TRP A 248 8.92 -0.91 -24.97
N LYS A 249 10.18 -0.90 -24.50
CA LYS A 249 11.39 -0.70 -25.32
C LYS A 249 11.51 -1.72 -26.46
N SER A 250 10.95 -2.92 -26.27
CA SER A 250 10.91 -4.00 -27.27
C SER A 250 9.67 -3.94 -28.18
N ASN A 251 8.77 -2.98 -27.99
CA ASN A 251 7.44 -2.87 -28.62
C ASN A 251 6.47 -3.99 -28.21
N GLU A 252 6.66 -4.56 -27.02
CA GLU A 252 5.75 -5.50 -26.38
C GLU A 252 4.96 -4.74 -25.31
N TYR A 253 3.63 -4.74 -25.42
CA TYR A 253 2.75 -3.97 -24.54
C TYR A 253 1.80 -4.91 -23.79
N PRO A 254 2.11 -5.26 -22.53
CA PRO A 254 1.21 -6.04 -21.68
C PRO A 254 -0.19 -5.42 -21.60
N GLN A 255 -1.19 -6.26 -21.40
CA GLN A 255 -2.59 -5.78 -21.36
C GLN A 255 -2.85 -5.07 -20.03
N ALA A 256 -3.17 -3.78 -20.10
CA ALA A 256 -3.60 -2.97 -18.97
C ALA A 256 -4.95 -3.49 -18.42
N ASN A 257 -5.01 -3.74 -17.12
CA ASN A 257 -6.20 -4.23 -16.43
C ASN A 257 -7.11 -3.08 -15.97
N PHE A 258 -8.02 -2.63 -16.84
CA PHE A 258 -8.95 -1.55 -16.54
C PHE A 258 -10.39 -1.84 -16.95
N ASN A 259 -11.32 -1.11 -16.31
CA ASN A 259 -12.73 -1.18 -16.65
C ASN A 259 -13.03 -0.28 -17.86
N GLN A 260 -13.14 -0.90 -19.04
CA GLN A 260 -13.41 -0.22 -20.32
C GLN A 260 -14.73 0.57 -20.36
N ALA A 261 -15.70 0.27 -19.48
CA ALA A 261 -16.95 1.02 -19.41
C ALA A 261 -16.85 2.28 -18.54
N TYR A 262 -15.90 2.32 -17.60
CA TYR A 262 -15.59 3.51 -16.80
C TYR A 262 -14.49 4.36 -17.44
N ASN A 263 -13.58 3.75 -18.21
CA ASN A 263 -12.42 4.37 -18.83
C ASN A 263 -12.50 4.18 -20.36
N SER A 264 -13.59 4.66 -20.97
CA SER A 264 -13.86 4.48 -22.40
C SER A 264 -12.83 5.15 -23.32
N GLU A 265 -12.17 6.17 -22.81
CA GLU A 265 -11.09 6.94 -23.42
C GLU A 265 -9.77 6.16 -23.54
N LEU A 266 -9.57 5.14 -22.70
CA LEU A 266 -8.40 4.25 -22.77
C LEU A 266 -8.60 3.09 -23.77
N VAL A 267 -9.82 2.91 -24.31
CA VAL A 267 -10.14 1.78 -25.19
C VAL A 267 -9.41 1.90 -26.52
N GLY A 268 -8.47 0.99 -26.74
CA GLY A 268 -7.62 0.95 -27.95
C GLY A 268 -6.21 1.49 -27.75
N MET A 269 -5.93 2.10 -26.59
CA MET A 269 -4.56 2.41 -26.15
C MET A 269 -3.87 1.15 -25.64
N ASN A 270 -2.55 1.07 -25.84
CA ASN A 270 -1.69 0.11 -25.17
C ASN A 270 -1.21 0.65 -23.80
N SER A 271 -0.57 -0.18 -22.97
CA SER A 271 -0.17 0.21 -21.60
C SER A 271 0.78 1.42 -21.52
N LEU A 272 1.65 1.62 -22.52
CA LEU A 272 2.51 2.82 -22.59
C LEU A 272 1.69 4.06 -23.00
N GLU A 273 0.81 3.94 -23.99
CA GLU A 273 -0.08 5.04 -24.40
C GLU A 273 -1.02 5.47 -23.26
N ILE A 274 -1.41 4.54 -22.37
CA ILE A 274 -2.18 4.86 -21.15
C ILE A 274 -1.31 5.61 -20.13
N LEU A 275 -0.03 5.26 -19.97
CA LEU A 275 0.89 6.02 -19.13
C LEU A 275 1.12 7.43 -19.69
N ASP A 276 1.36 7.56 -20.99
CA ASP A 276 1.50 8.85 -21.67
C ASP A 276 0.26 9.73 -21.47
N TYR A 277 -0.93 9.14 -21.53
CA TYR A 277 -2.18 9.85 -21.26
C TYR A 277 -2.32 10.26 -19.77
N ALA A 278 -1.87 9.44 -18.83
CA ALA A 278 -1.82 9.82 -17.42
C ALA A 278 -0.83 10.98 -17.16
N VAL A 279 0.33 10.97 -17.81
CA VAL A 279 1.31 12.08 -17.79
C VAL A 279 0.67 13.35 -18.35
N GLN A 280 -0.05 13.28 -19.48
CA GLN A 280 -0.80 14.41 -20.02
C GLN A 280 -1.84 14.94 -19.01
N ILE A 281 -2.60 14.07 -18.34
CA ILE A 281 -3.58 14.48 -17.33
C ILE A 281 -2.90 15.17 -16.13
N CYS A 282 -1.70 14.73 -15.73
CA CYS A 282 -0.94 15.38 -14.67
C CYS A 282 -0.51 16.80 -15.08
N ALA A 283 0.01 16.97 -16.31
CA ALA A 283 0.33 18.27 -16.89
C ALA A 283 -0.89 19.21 -16.93
N GLU A 284 -2.04 18.72 -17.40
CA GLU A 284 -3.32 19.46 -17.41
C GLU A 284 -3.87 19.81 -16.01
N ASN A 285 -3.25 19.31 -14.95
CA ASN A 285 -3.62 19.51 -13.56
C ASN A 285 -2.54 20.21 -12.72
N GLY A 286 -1.39 20.59 -13.28
CA GLY A 286 -0.26 21.14 -12.53
C GLY A 286 0.41 20.13 -11.56
N ILE A 287 0.16 18.83 -11.74
CA ILE A 287 0.89 17.75 -11.03
C ILE A 287 2.17 17.47 -11.80
N LYS A 288 3.31 17.42 -11.09
CA LYS A 288 4.57 16.87 -11.63
C LYS A 288 4.74 15.41 -11.20
N ILE A 289 5.62 14.69 -11.89
CA ILE A 289 5.79 13.25 -11.79
C ILE A 289 7.22 12.91 -11.40
N MET A 290 7.32 11.94 -10.49
CA MET A 290 8.52 11.19 -10.17
C MET A 290 8.26 9.73 -10.50
N PHE A 291 9.06 9.14 -11.38
CA PHE A 291 9.00 7.70 -11.64
C PHE A 291 9.93 6.96 -10.69
N ASP A 292 9.50 5.81 -10.20
CA ASP A 292 10.28 4.94 -9.33
C ASP A 292 10.44 3.55 -9.97
N ILE A 293 11.68 3.07 -10.12
CA ILE A 293 11.94 1.67 -10.49
C ILE A 293 11.72 0.76 -9.27
N HIS A 294 10.46 0.49 -8.98
CA HIS A 294 10.01 -0.15 -7.75
C HIS A 294 10.44 -1.62 -7.61
N SER A 295 10.72 -2.27 -8.75
CA SER A 295 11.00 -3.70 -8.83
C SER A 295 11.70 -4.04 -10.14
N ALA A 296 12.50 -5.11 -10.13
CA ALA A 296 13.13 -5.61 -11.35
C ALA A 296 12.10 -6.28 -12.29
N GLU A 297 11.32 -7.21 -11.75
CA GLU A 297 10.26 -7.97 -12.44
C GLU A 297 8.87 -7.42 -12.10
N THR A 298 7.91 -7.54 -13.01
CA THR A 298 6.53 -7.09 -12.85
C THR A 298 5.74 -8.04 -11.94
N ASP A 299 5.94 -7.91 -10.62
CA ASP A 299 5.31 -8.73 -9.58
C ASP A 299 4.75 -7.82 -8.46
N ALA A 300 3.55 -8.12 -7.97
CA ALA A 300 2.98 -7.44 -6.79
C ALA A 300 3.89 -7.56 -5.55
N MET A 301 4.64 -8.66 -5.43
CA MET A 301 5.64 -8.89 -4.38
C MET A 301 7.07 -8.53 -4.83
N GLY A 302 7.25 -7.93 -6.01
CA GLY A 302 8.57 -7.64 -6.59
C GLY A 302 9.44 -6.71 -5.74
N HIS A 303 8.82 -5.86 -4.93
CA HIS A 303 9.49 -4.98 -3.95
C HIS A 303 10.32 -5.77 -2.92
N MET A 304 9.96 -7.03 -2.61
CA MET A 304 10.72 -7.95 -1.74
C MET A 304 12.08 -8.37 -2.31
N THR A 305 12.46 -7.85 -3.47
CA THR A 305 13.78 -8.10 -4.08
C THR A 305 14.79 -7.10 -3.55
N ASN A 306 15.73 -7.59 -2.73
CA ASN A 306 16.86 -6.86 -2.13
C ASN A 306 17.59 -5.90 -3.08
N LEU A 307 17.68 -6.25 -4.37
CA LEU A 307 18.52 -5.60 -5.38
C LEU A 307 17.70 -5.24 -6.63
N TRP A 308 18.28 -4.38 -7.47
CA TRP A 308 17.75 -3.97 -8.79
C TRP A 308 17.85 -5.04 -9.89
N TYR A 309 18.34 -6.24 -9.55
CA TYR A 309 18.55 -7.34 -10.50
C TYR A 309 18.12 -8.69 -9.93
N THR A 310 17.79 -9.62 -10.82
CA THR A 310 17.39 -11.01 -10.53
C THR A 310 18.08 -11.96 -11.51
N ASP A 311 17.67 -13.25 -11.54
CA ASP A 311 18.10 -14.19 -12.57
C ASP A 311 17.51 -13.85 -13.97
N ASN A 312 16.43 -13.05 -14.04
CA ASN A 312 15.72 -12.69 -15.27
C ASN A 312 16.06 -11.26 -15.78
N ILE A 313 16.46 -10.35 -14.89
CA ILE A 313 16.77 -8.94 -15.18
C ILE A 313 18.17 -8.63 -14.65
N SER A 314 19.14 -8.32 -15.52
CA SER A 314 20.49 -7.91 -15.11
C SER A 314 20.61 -6.42 -14.74
N THR A 315 21.71 -6.03 -14.08
CA THR A 315 22.05 -4.62 -13.83
C THR A 315 22.06 -3.78 -15.11
N GLU A 316 22.56 -4.32 -16.22
CA GLU A 316 22.55 -3.64 -17.52
C GLU A 316 21.13 -3.46 -18.06
N GLN A 317 20.23 -4.43 -17.85
CA GLN A 317 18.82 -4.30 -18.22
C GLN A 317 18.09 -3.27 -17.35
N PHE A 318 18.42 -3.18 -16.06
CA PHE A 318 17.96 -2.11 -15.18
C PHE A 318 18.42 -0.72 -15.68
N TYR A 319 19.69 -0.57 -16.09
CA TYR A 319 20.17 0.66 -16.73
C TYR A 319 19.45 0.96 -18.06
N GLU A 320 19.16 -0.07 -18.88
CA GLU A 320 18.39 0.10 -20.12
C GLU A 320 16.94 0.54 -19.87
N ALA A 321 16.32 0.13 -18.76
CA ALA A 321 14.99 0.54 -18.35
C ALA A 321 14.95 2.03 -17.94
N LEU A 322 15.90 2.44 -17.10
CA LEU A 322 16.11 3.86 -16.73
C LEU A 322 16.38 4.74 -17.97
N ALA A 323 17.27 4.28 -18.86
CA ALA A 323 17.59 4.99 -20.09
C ALA A 323 16.39 5.12 -21.04
N PHE A 324 15.54 4.08 -21.14
CA PHE A 324 14.30 4.13 -21.91
C PHE A 324 13.37 5.21 -21.35
N LEU A 325 13.11 5.17 -20.04
CA LEU A 325 12.21 6.09 -19.35
C LEU A 325 12.68 7.55 -19.50
N ALA A 326 13.97 7.81 -19.21
CA ALA A 326 14.58 9.12 -19.38
C ALA A 326 14.53 9.61 -20.84
N THR A 327 14.71 8.71 -21.82
CA THR A 327 14.64 9.06 -23.26
C THR A 327 13.21 9.39 -23.69
N HIS A 328 12.23 8.63 -23.23
CA HIS A 328 10.83 8.76 -23.63
C HIS A 328 10.22 10.08 -23.14
N PHE A 329 10.56 10.49 -21.92
CA PHE A 329 10.07 11.75 -21.32
C PHE A 329 11.08 12.93 -21.36
N LYS A 330 12.21 12.83 -22.07
CA LYS A 330 13.28 13.85 -22.06
C LYS A 330 12.84 15.28 -22.42
N ASP A 331 11.79 15.41 -23.21
CA ASP A 331 11.24 16.70 -23.68
C ASP A 331 9.91 17.02 -22.93
N ASN A 332 9.70 16.48 -21.73
CA ASN A 332 8.48 16.65 -20.92
C ASN A 332 8.78 16.98 -19.44
N ASP A 333 8.78 18.27 -19.12
CA ASP A 333 8.94 18.84 -17.76
C ASP A 333 7.79 18.52 -16.78
N THR A 334 6.77 17.77 -17.20
CA THR A 334 5.86 17.12 -16.25
C THR A 334 6.61 16.07 -15.44
N VAL A 335 7.64 15.44 -16.03
CA VAL A 335 8.51 14.47 -15.37
C VAL A 335 9.76 15.20 -14.89
N ILE A 336 9.84 15.44 -13.59
CA ILE A 336 10.90 16.26 -12.96
C ILE A 336 11.95 15.43 -12.22
N ALA A 337 11.66 14.15 -11.95
CA ALA A 337 12.50 13.28 -11.15
C ALA A 337 12.44 11.82 -11.59
N ILE A 338 13.55 11.11 -11.38
CA ILE A 338 13.60 9.65 -11.40
C ILE A 338 14.18 9.17 -10.06
N ASP A 339 13.40 8.34 -9.39
CA ASP A 339 13.81 7.54 -8.26
C ASP A 339 14.38 6.22 -8.77
N LEU A 340 15.67 6.01 -8.47
CA LEU A 340 16.47 5.05 -9.21
C LEU A 340 16.09 3.60 -8.90
N LYS A 341 15.70 3.28 -7.67
CA LYS A 341 15.31 1.93 -7.21
C LYS A 341 14.63 2.01 -5.84
N ASN A 342 13.35 1.63 -5.75
CA ASN A 342 12.67 1.45 -4.47
C ASN A 342 13.34 0.46 -3.52
N GLU A 343 13.72 0.91 -2.34
CA GLU A 343 14.13 0.11 -1.20
C GLU A 343 15.20 -0.95 -1.53
N PRO A 344 16.45 -0.56 -1.83
CA PRO A 344 17.58 -1.48 -1.76
C PRO A 344 17.73 -1.99 -0.30
N HIS A 345 17.89 -3.30 -0.10
CA HIS A 345 17.86 -3.88 1.24
C HIS A 345 18.60 -5.22 1.36
N GLY A 346 18.53 -5.86 2.53
CA GLY A 346 19.06 -7.18 2.81
C GLY A 346 19.97 -7.24 4.02
N LYS A 347 19.86 -8.33 4.77
CA LYS A 347 20.51 -8.56 6.07
C LYS A 347 21.89 -9.22 5.91
N PRO A 348 22.74 -9.27 6.96
CA PRO A 348 24.10 -9.80 6.88
C PRO A 348 24.24 -11.29 6.49
N HIS A 349 23.13 -12.01 6.35
CA HIS A 349 23.06 -13.41 5.95
C HIS A 349 22.27 -13.63 4.65
N GLU A 350 21.88 -12.54 3.98
CA GLU A 350 21.13 -12.52 2.72
C GLU A 350 22.02 -11.93 1.60
N ASN A 351 21.57 -12.00 0.35
CA ASN A 351 22.21 -11.28 -0.75
C ASN A 351 21.72 -9.82 -0.75
N GLY A 352 22.28 -9.00 0.15
CA GLY A 352 21.83 -7.63 0.40
C GLY A 352 22.59 -6.54 -0.35
N ALA A 353 21.96 -5.36 -0.45
CA ALA A 353 22.59 -4.14 -0.93
C ALA A 353 23.66 -3.66 0.06
N ILE A 354 24.79 -3.17 -0.45
CA ILE A 354 25.88 -2.59 0.35
C ILE A 354 26.19 -1.17 -0.08
N TRP A 355 26.87 -0.41 0.78
CA TRP A 355 27.31 0.96 0.49
C TRP A 355 28.76 1.16 0.95
N ASN A 356 29.69 1.29 -0.01
CA ASN A 356 31.11 1.60 0.17
C ASN A 356 31.74 2.03 -1.18
N ASP A 357 33.07 2.18 -1.26
CA ASP A 357 33.80 2.55 -2.49
C ASP A 357 34.25 1.36 -3.39
N SER A 358 33.62 0.18 -3.27
CA SER A 358 33.85 -0.94 -4.20
C SER A 358 33.07 -0.80 -5.51
N ASP A 359 33.45 -1.58 -6.51
CA ASP A 359 32.70 -1.84 -7.75
C ASP A 359 31.91 -3.18 -7.67
N ASP A 360 31.58 -3.66 -6.46
CA ASP A 360 30.85 -4.91 -6.27
C ASP A 360 29.42 -4.83 -6.86
N GLN A 361 28.94 -5.93 -7.47
CA GLN A 361 27.66 -5.95 -8.19
C GLN A 361 26.44 -5.65 -7.31
N ASN A 362 26.54 -5.77 -5.98
CA ASN A 362 25.49 -5.43 -5.01
C ASN A 362 25.74 -4.08 -4.29
N ASN A 363 26.73 -3.30 -4.71
CA ASN A 363 27.00 -1.98 -4.14
C ASN A 363 26.05 -0.93 -4.70
N TRP A 364 25.09 -0.50 -3.87
CA TRP A 364 24.09 0.49 -4.26
C TRP A 364 24.69 1.85 -4.58
N LYS A 365 25.72 2.30 -3.84
CA LYS A 365 26.42 3.56 -4.16
C LYS A 365 26.98 3.54 -5.58
N HIS A 366 27.67 2.45 -5.95
CA HIS A 366 28.26 2.32 -7.28
C HIS A 366 27.18 2.33 -8.36
N VAL A 367 26.13 1.53 -8.20
CA VAL A 367 25.06 1.43 -9.20
C VAL A 367 24.22 2.70 -9.27
N ALA A 368 23.93 3.38 -8.17
CA ALA A 368 23.25 4.68 -8.17
C ALA A 368 24.08 5.74 -8.91
N GLN A 369 25.41 5.76 -8.74
CA GLN A 369 26.31 6.65 -9.48
C GLN A 369 26.31 6.38 -11.00
N GLU A 370 26.32 5.12 -11.43
CA GLU A 370 26.24 4.75 -12.86
C GLU A 370 24.84 5.06 -13.43
N ALA A 371 23.77 4.60 -12.75
CA ALA A 371 22.38 4.80 -13.13
C ALA A 371 22.01 6.30 -13.26
N GLY A 372 22.34 7.11 -12.25
CA GLY A 372 22.09 8.55 -12.27
C GLY A 372 22.86 9.26 -13.38
N ASN A 373 24.12 8.87 -13.66
CA ASN A 373 24.85 9.41 -14.80
C ASN A 373 24.23 9.01 -16.15
N ILE A 374 23.71 7.80 -16.30
CA ILE A 374 22.99 7.35 -17.51
C ILE A 374 21.71 8.18 -17.73
N VAL A 375 20.97 8.49 -16.66
CA VAL A 375 19.80 9.39 -16.73
C VAL A 375 20.23 10.81 -17.11
N LEU A 376 21.23 11.38 -16.43
CA LEU A 376 21.73 12.75 -16.64
C LEU A 376 22.51 12.95 -17.96
N ASP A 377 22.95 11.88 -18.62
CA ASP A 377 23.46 11.90 -19.99
C ASP A 377 22.33 12.11 -21.03
N ILE A 378 21.09 11.73 -20.68
CA ILE A 378 19.91 11.79 -21.55
C ILE A 378 19.07 13.03 -21.27
N ASN A 379 18.77 13.30 -20.00
CA ASN A 379 18.10 14.51 -19.54
C ASN A 379 18.83 15.08 -18.30
N PRO A 380 19.65 16.14 -18.46
CA PRO A 380 20.47 16.69 -17.37
C PRO A 380 19.67 17.52 -16.36
N ASN A 381 18.36 17.67 -16.55
CA ASN A 381 17.48 18.49 -15.71
C ASN A 381 16.57 17.66 -14.77
N LEU A 382 16.75 16.34 -14.72
CA LEU A 382 16.00 15.45 -13.83
C LEU A 382 16.68 15.35 -12.47
N LEU A 383 15.93 15.63 -11.40
CA LEU A 383 16.34 15.27 -10.06
C LEU A 383 16.48 13.74 -9.97
N ILE A 384 17.57 13.29 -9.35
CA ILE A 384 17.88 11.89 -9.16
C ILE A 384 17.69 11.58 -7.68
N MET A 385 16.66 10.78 -7.36
CA MET A 385 16.45 10.31 -6.00
C MET A 385 17.34 9.10 -5.73
N ILE A 386 18.06 9.14 -4.60
CA ILE A 386 18.86 8.03 -4.11
C ILE A 386 18.33 7.62 -2.73
N GLU A 387 17.66 6.48 -2.67
CA GLU A 387 17.29 5.85 -1.41
C GLU A 387 18.51 5.27 -0.66
N GLY A 388 18.33 4.91 0.60
CA GLY A 388 19.33 4.23 1.43
C GLY A 388 19.40 2.71 1.18
N ILE A 389 20.02 2.00 2.13
CA ILE A 389 19.99 0.53 2.21
C ILE A 389 19.28 0.08 3.51
N GLU A 390 19.30 -1.22 3.86
CA GLU A 390 18.79 -1.69 5.17
C GLU A 390 19.83 -1.56 6.29
N ILE A 391 21.06 -2.00 6.03
CA ILE A 391 22.11 -2.18 7.05
C ILE A 391 23.35 -1.34 6.76
N TYR A 392 23.98 -0.76 7.79
CA TYR A 392 25.27 -0.07 7.64
C TYR A 392 26.26 -0.48 8.74
N PRO A 393 27.55 -0.78 8.44
CA PRO A 393 28.49 -1.30 9.43
C PRO A 393 28.77 -0.30 10.56
N ILE A 394 28.68 -0.74 11.82
CA ILE A 394 29.00 0.08 13.01
C ILE A 394 30.48 0.48 13.03
N ASN A 395 31.36 -0.38 12.53
CA ASN A 395 32.79 -0.09 12.40
C ASN A 395 33.30 -0.37 11.00
N ILE A 396 33.22 0.64 10.13
CA ILE A 396 33.71 0.61 8.75
C ILE A 396 35.19 0.20 8.65
N ASN A 397 36.03 0.49 9.66
CA ASN A 397 37.45 0.12 9.62
C ASN A 397 37.70 -1.39 9.68
N THR A 398 36.71 -2.17 10.16
CA THR A 398 36.81 -3.63 10.31
C THR A 398 35.76 -4.40 9.52
N ASN A 399 34.69 -3.74 9.05
CA ASN A 399 33.57 -4.37 8.34
C ASN A 399 33.05 -3.55 7.14
N SER A 400 33.86 -2.68 6.54
CA SER A 400 33.48 -1.93 5.31
C SER A 400 33.14 -2.82 4.12
N ASN A 401 33.58 -4.08 4.13
CA ASN A 401 33.28 -5.09 3.11
C ASN A 401 32.04 -5.95 3.45
N TYR A 402 31.29 -5.60 4.50
CA TYR A 402 30.05 -6.26 4.91
C TYR A 402 30.19 -7.78 5.15
N THR A 403 31.39 -8.27 5.52
CA THR A 403 31.64 -9.71 5.69
C THR A 403 31.27 -10.29 7.05
N SER A 404 30.90 -9.46 8.04
CA SER A 404 30.31 -9.99 9.28
C SER A 404 28.92 -10.55 9.01
N GLN A 405 28.57 -11.63 9.72
CA GLN A 405 27.21 -12.19 9.71
C GLN A 405 26.47 -11.90 11.03
N ASP A 406 27.12 -11.21 11.98
CA ASP A 406 26.50 -10.82 13.24
C ASP A 406 25.73 -9.51 13.06
N SER A 407 24.41 -9.55 13.28
CA SER A 407 23.57 -8.35 13.25
C SER A 407 24.01 -7.27 14.25
N ALA A 408 24.73 -7.64 15.32
CA ALA A 408 25.28 -6.67 16.27
C ALA A 408 26.41 -5.80 15.70
N ASP A 409 26.96 -6.10 14.51
CA ASP A 409 27.98 -5.30 13.83
C ASP A 409 27.39 -4.24 12.87
N TYR A 410 26.06 -4.10 12.80
CA TYR A 410 25.35 -3.22 11.86
C TYR A 410 24.30 -2.34 12.56
N TYR A 411 24.19 -1.10 12.09
CA TYR A 411 22.99 -0.28 12.26
C TYR A 411 21.92 -0.77 11.29
N PHE A 412 20.70 -0.98 11.76
CA PHE A 412 19.53 -1.31 10.94
C PHE A 412 18.64 -0.07 10.80
N CYS A 413 18.04 0.11 9.63
CA CYS A 413 16.94 1.05 9.40
C CYS A 413 15.76 0.32 8.72
N TRP A 414 14.80 1.09 8.22
CA TRP A 414 13.90 0.65 7.16
C TRP A 414 14.68 0.27 5.89
N TRP A 415 14.08 -0.55 5.03
CA TRP A 415 14.54 -0.70 3.66
C TRP A 415 14.47 0.67 2.96
N GLY A 416 15.46 1.02 2.12
CA GLY A 416 15.59 2.39 1.60
C GLY A 416 15.88 3.49 2.65
N GLY A 417 15.88 3.17 3.96
CA GLY A 417 15.97 4.15 5.04
C GLY A 417 17.37 4.39 5.64
N ASN A 418 18.37 3.53 5.34
CA ASN A 418 19.71 3.67 5.93
C ASN A 418 20.65 4.46 5.01
N LEU A 419 20.72 5.78 5.19
CA LEU A 419 21.58 6.68 4.42
C LEU A 419 22.90 7.04 5.14
N ARG A 420 23.24 6.38 6.26
CA ARG A 420 24.52 6.55 6.99
C ARG A 420 25.75 6.51 6.09
N GLY A 421 25.70 5.72 5.01
CA GLY A 421 26.76 5.60 4.02
C GLY A 421 27.12 6.90 3.30
N VAL A 422 26.19 7.86 3.21
CA VAL A 422 26.43 9.18 2.57
C VAL A 422 27.52 9.97 3.30
N LYS A 423 27.67 9.79 4.61
CA LYS A 423 28.66 10.52 5.43
C LYS A 423 30.11 10.12 5.12
N ASP A 424 30.32 8.83 4.91
CA ASP A 424 31.65 8.26 4.63
C ASP A 424 31.93 8.18 3.12
N TYR A 425 30.87 7.96 2.34
CA TYR A 425 30.89 7.63 0.91
C TYR A 425 29.74 8.34 0.18
N PRO A 426 29.75 9.68 0.00
CA PRO A 426 28.69 10.41 -0.69
C PRO A 426 28.58 10.01 -2.17
N ILE A 427 27.38 10.15 -2.74
CA ILE A 427 27.15 10.06 -4.19
C ILE A 427 27.87 11.22 -4.89
N ASP A 428 28.54 10.93 -6.01
CA ASP A 428 29.20 11.91 -6.86
C ASP A 428 28.99 11.54 -8.34
N PHE A 429 28.28 12.40 -9.08
CA PHE A 429 28.10 12.32 -10.53
C PHE A 429 29.23 13.05 -11.29
N GLY A 430 30.28 13.51 -10.60
CA GLY A 430 31.56 13.93 -11.18
C GLY A 430 31.65 15.40 -11.59
N THR A 431 30.55 16.16 -11.54
CA THR A 431 30.57 17.63 -11.67
C THR A 431 29.58 18.29 -10.70
N PRO A 432 29.84 19.53 -10.23
CA PRO A 432 28.93 20.25 -9.36
C PRO A 432 27.52 20.42 -9.95
N GLU A 433 27.42 20.61 -11.27
CA GLU A 433 26.15 20.79 -11.98
C GLU A 433 25.30 19.52 -11.98
N ARG A 434 25.93 18.33 -12.04
CA ARG A 434 25.22 17.05 -11.89
C ARG A 434 24.91 16.76 -10.43
N ASN A 435 25.81 17.08 -9.51
CA ASN A 435 25.58 16.89 -8.08
C ASN A 435 24.46 17.79 -7.56
N ALA A 436 24.19 18.93 -8.22
CA ALA A 436 23.03 19.77 -7.99
C ALA A 436 21.68 19.15 -8.46
N GLN A 437 21.66 17.87 -8.83
CA GLN A 437 20.45 17.09 -9.08
C GLN A 437 20.27 15.94 -8.06
N ILE A 438 21.17 15.81 -7.06
CA ILE A 438 21.10 14.76 -6.03
C ILE A 438 20.05 15.12 -4.97
N VAL A 439 19.06 14.23 -4.80
CA VAL A 439 18.14 14.26 -3.67
C VAL A 439 18.23 12.91 -2.97
N TYR A 440 18.39 12.87 -1.64
CA TYR A 440 18.35 11.60 -0.92
C TYR A 440 16.94 11.30 -0.45
N SER A 441 16.50 10.05 -0.63
CA SER A 441 15.10 9.67 -0.44
C SER A 441 14.92 8.55 0.60
N PRO A 442 14.92 8.86 1.90
CA PRO A 442 14.67 7.85 2.93
C PRO A 442 13.20 7.40 2.92
N HIS A 443 12.97 6.12 3.18
CA HIS A 443 11.66 5.61 3.61
C HIS A 443 11.62 5.52 5.14
N ASP A 444 10.49 5.89 5.74
CA ASP A 444 10.25 5.71 7.18
C ASP A 444 8.79 5.30 7.42
N TYR A 445 8.60 4.25 8.21
CA TYR A 445 7.31 3.64 8.49
C TYR A 445 7.03 3.50 9.98
N GLY A 446 5.77 3.21 10.31
CA GLY A 446 5.32 3.03 11.69
C GLY A 446 5.29 1.57 12.14
N PRO A 447 4.96 1.32 13.42
CA PRO A 447 4.90 -0.02 14.01
C PRO A 447 3.83 -0.95 13.39
N SER A 448 2.96 -0.46 12.50
CA SER A 448 2.03 -1.30 11.73
C SER A 448 2.72 -2.11 10.62
N VAL A 449 3.80 -1.57 10.03
CA VAL A 449 4.59 -2.25 8.98
C VAL A 449 5.61 -3.18 9.63
N TYR A 450 6.42 -2.67 10.57
CA TYR A 450 7.34 -3.50 11.35
C TYR A 450 7.62 -2.94 12.75
N ALA A 451 7.68 -3.84 13.74
CA ALA A 451 7.97 -3.50 15.13
C ALA A 451 9.48 -3.26 15.37
N GLN A 452 10.01 -2.19 14.79
CA GLN A 452 11.42 -1.79 14.92
C GLN A 452 11.85 -1.58 16.39
N PRO A 453 13.14 -1.77 16.74
CA PRO A 453 13.61 -1.71 18.13
C PRO A 453 13.32 -0.38 18.85
N TRP A 454 13.30 0.75 18.14
CA TRP A 454 12.98 2.06 18.73
C TRP A 454 11.52 2.19 19.20
N PHE A 455 10.60 1.39 18.67
CA PHE A 455 9.21 1.30 19.16
C PHE A 455 9.03 0.37 20.38
N SER A 456 10.08 -0.32 20.84
CA SER A 456 10.00 -1.23 22.00
C SER A 456 9.88 -0.51 23.36
N LYS A 457 10.05 0.81 23.36
CA LYS A 457 9.86 1.73 24.48
C LYS A 457 8.81 2.78 24.08
N ASP A 458 8.25 3.48 25.07
CA ASP A 458 7.45 4.67 24.78
C ASP A 458 8.33 5.72 24.07
N PHE A 459 7.89 6.15 22.89
CA PHE A 459 8.63 7.03 22.00
C PHE A 459 8.03 8.44 21.94
N SER A 460 8.86 9.43 21.65
CA SER A 460 8.52 10.84 21.49
C SER A 460 9.24 11.42 20.28
N PHE A 461 8.98 12.68 19.92
CA PHE A 461 9.71 13.37 18.85
C PHE A 461 11.24 13.29 19.07
N GLU A 462 11.70 13.65 20.27
CA GLU A 462 13.11 13.59 20.66
C GLU A 462 13.72 12.19 20.59
N SER A 463 12.95 11.14 20.95
CA SER A 463 13.47 9.78 20.84
C SER A 463 13.46 9.28 19.39
N MET A 464 12.46 9.66 18.58
CA MET A 464 12.45 9.31 17.16
C MET A 464 13.60 9.98 16.40
N LYS A 465 13.91 11.26 16.71
CA LYS A 465 15.14 11.94 16.26
C LYS A 465 16.38 11.13 16.66
N ALA A 466 16.58 10.90 17.95
CA ALA A 466 17.81 10.29 18.47
C ALA A 466 18.00 8.79 18.15
N ASP A 467 16.91 8.01 18.07
CA ASP A 467 16.96 6.55 17.86
C ASP A 467 16.80 6.14 16.39
N CYS A 468 16.18 6.98 15.55
CA CYS A 468 15.93 6.70 14.12
C CYS A 468 16.47 7.79 13.20
N TRP A 469 15.96 9.02 13.26
CA TRP A 469 16.07 9.96 12.14
C TRP A 469 17.44 10.62 12.00
N ASP A 470 17.96 11.23 13.08
CA ASP A 470 19.16 12.08 13.10
C ASP A 470 20.32 11.41 12.37
N ASP A 471 20.67 10.22 12.86
CA ASP A 471 21.85 9.47 12.47
C ASP A 471 21.63 8.68 11.16
N ASN A 472 20.40 8.26 10.83
CA ASN A 472 20.14 7.44 9.64
C ASN A 472 20.00 8.28 8.36
N TRP A 473 19.41 9.48 8.43
CA TRP A 473 19.17 10.32 7.26
C TRP A 473 19.03 11.83 7.53
N LEU A 474 18.47 12.25 8.66
CA LEU A 474 18.12 13.66 8.90
C LEU A 474 19.35 14.58 8.98
N TYR A 475 20.51 14.06 9.41
CA TYR A 475 21.77 14.83 9.38
C TYR A 475 22.12 15.35 7.98
N ILE A 476 21.68 14.71 6.89
CA ILE A 476 21.95 15.17 5.51
C ILE A 476 21.30 16.54 5.27
N TYR A 477 20.09 16.74 5.83
CA TYR A 477 19.39 18.02 5.78
C TYR A 477 19.98 19.01 6.78
N GLU A 478 20.26 18.59 8.03
CA GLU A 478 20.79 19.48 9.09
C GLU A 478 22.23 19.97 8.81
N ASP A 479 23.07 19.16 8.16
CA ASP A 479 24.44 19.52 7.74
C ASP A 479 24.47 20.28 6.38
N GLU A 480 23.32 20.69 5.83
CA GLU A 480 23.17 21.36 4.52
C GLU A 480 23.79 20.57 3.33
N THR A 481 23.85 19.23 3.43
CA THR A 481 24.55 18.38 2.45
C THR A 481 23.77 18.17 1.16
N ALA A 482 22.45 17.93 1.26
CA ALA A 482 21.54 17.73 0.14
C ALA A 482 20.07 17.81 0.66
N PRO A 483 19.08 18.08 -0.20
CA PRO A 483 17.68 17.96 0.18
C PRO A 483 17.27 16.51 0.47
N LEU A 484 16.22 16.37 1.29
CA LEU A 484 15.57 15.10 1.60
C LEU A 484 14.15 15.08 1.06
N LEU A 485 13.79 13.98 0.39
CA LEU A 485 12.41 13.65 0.03
C LEU A 485 12.04 12.32 0.68
N ILE A 486 11.15 12.32 1.68
CA ILE A 486 10.68 11.08 2.31
C ILE A 486 9.83 10.32 1.28
N GLY A 487 10.44 9.33 0.62
CA GLY A 487 9.90 8.67 -0.57
C GLY A 487 8.59 7.94 -0.26
N GLU A 488 8.55 7.28 0.90
CA GLU A 488 7.37 6.67 1.45
C GLU A 488 7.25 6.94 2.95
N TRP A 489 6.05 7.35 3.36
CA TRP A 489 5.58 7.32 4.73
C TRP A 489 4.06 7.15 4.75
N GLY A 490 3.53 6.33 5.65
CA GLY A 490 2.10 6.07 5.70
C GLY A 490 1.66 5.02 6.71
N GLY A 491 0.37 4.70 6.72
CA GLY A 491 -0.17 3.66 7.59
C GLY A 491 -1.63 3.83 7.99
N PHE A 492 -2.13 2.84 8.74
CA PHE A 492 -3.42 2.93 9.41
C PHE A 492 -3.37 3.93 10.58
N MET A 493 -4.39 4.78 10.69
CA MET A 493 -4.50 5.80 11.73
C MET A 493 -5.00 5.23 13.07
N GLN A 494 -4.21 4.33 13.67
CA GLN A 494 -4.57 3.69 14.93
C GLN A 494 -3.38 3.51 15.89
N GLY A 495 -3.64 3.66 17.19
CA GLY A 495 -2.69 3.38 18.27
C GLY A 495 -1.32 4.04 18.08
N ASP A 496 -0.27 3.28 18.33
CA ASP A 496 1.12 3.73 18.20
C ASP A 496 1.49 4.09 16.74
N ASN A 497 0.78 3.55 15.74
CA ASN A 497 1.02 3.93 14.35
C ASN A 497 0.57 5.36 14.07
N LEU A 498 -0.62 5.76 14.54
CA LEU A 498 -1.05 7.15 14.48
C LEU A 498 -0.09 8.06 15.25
N LYS A 499 0.39 7.63 16.42
CA LYS A 499 1.38 8.37 17.21
C LYS A 499 2.67 8.61 16.40
N TRP A 500 3.25 7.58 15.78
CA TRP A 500 4.42 7.73 14.92
C TRP A 500 4.13 8.65 13.71
N MET A 501 3.00 8.46 13.02
CA MET A 501 2.59 9.32 11.91
C MET A 501 2.52 10.80 12.33
N THR A 502 1.97 11.10 13.51
CA THR A 502 1.90 12.48 14.04
C THR A 502 3.28 13.07 14.26
N LEU A 503 4.23 12.29 14.78
CA LEU A 503 5.60 12.75 15.02
C LEU A 503 6.38 12.97 13.71
N LEU A 504 6.24 12.08 12.73
CA LEU A 504 6.89 12.27 11.42
C LEU A 504 6.27 13.45 10.66
N ARG A 505 4.95 13.62 10.72
CA ARG A 505 4.25 14.79 10.17
C ARG A 505 4.71 16.09 10.83
N GLN A 506 4.96 16.09 12.15
CA GLN A 506 5.57 17.22 12.86
C GLN A 506 6.97 17.52 12.30
N LEU A 507 7.82 16.52 12.08
CA LEU A 507 9.16 16.70 11.53
C LEU A 507 9.12 17.31 10.12
N ILE A 508 8.24 16.77 9.26
CA ILE A 508 7.98 17.28 7.90
C ILE A 508 7.57 18.75 7.95
N LEU A 509 6.64 19.13 8.84
CA LEU A 509 6.14 20.50 8.95
C LEU A 509 7.18 21.48 9.49
N GLU A 510 7.91 21.10 10.55
CA GLU A 510 8.92 21.95 11.19
C GLU A 510 10.11 22.28 10.27
N ASN A 511 10.41 21.39 9.31
CA ASN A 511 11.58 21.50 8.45
C ASN A 511 11.24 21.71 6.97
N GLN A 512 9.95 21.66 6.59
CA GLN A 512 9.47 21.62 5.19
C GLN A 512 10.14 20.52 4.36
N LEU A 513 10.30 19.32 4.94
CA LEU A 513 10.88 18.18 4.21
C LEU A 513 9.96 17.78 3.06
N HIS A 514 10.54 17.51 1.89
CA HIS A 514 9.80 16.99 0.75
C HIS A 514 9.29 15.58 1.11
N HIS A 515 8.15 15.15 0.59
CA HIS A 515 7.60 13.82 0.90
C HIS A 515 6.62 13.33 -0.16
N THR A 516 6.44 12.01 -0.26
CA THR A 516 5.24 11.43 -0.86
C THR A 516 4.56 10.42 0.07
N TYR A 517 3.26 10.59 0.29
CA TYR A 517 2.49 9.71 1.17
C TYR A 517 2.29 8.33 0.53
N TRP A 518 2.48 7.26 1.29
CA TRP A 518 2.12 5.90 0.90
C TRP A 518 0.75 5.53 1.50
N CYS A 519 -0.31 5.40 0.70
CA CYS A 519 -0.41 5.65 -0.75
C CYS A 519 -1.80 6.21 -1.11
N PHE A 520 -2.02 6.50 -2.39
CA PHE A 520 -3.37 6.73 -2.91
C PHE A 520 -4.21 5.45 -2.75
N ASN A 521 -3.68 4.33 -3.23
CA ASN A 521 -4.33 3.03 -3.39
C ASN A 521 -5.01 2.50 -2.11
N ALA A 522 -6.16 1.85 -2.24
CA ALA A 522 -6.78 1.14 -1.13
C ALA A 522 -6.08 -0.18 -0.76
N ASN A 523 -5.43 -0.85 -1.73
CA ASN A 523 -4.99 -2.24 -1.64
C ASN A 523 -3.57 -2.45 -1.09
N SER A 524 -2.99 -1.49 -0.37
CA SER A 524 -1.78 -1.74 0.43
C SER A 524 -2.17 -2.44 1.75
N GLY A 525 -1.67 -3.66 1.98
CA GLY A 525 -2.21 -4.55 3.02
C GLY A 525 -1.90 -4.18 4.47
N ASP A 526 -0.81 -3.46 4.70
CA ASP A 526 -0.27 -3.04 6.00
C ASP A 526 -0.48 -1.55 6.31
N THR A 527 -0.79 -0.73 5.29
CA THR A 527 -1.02 0.71 5.44
C THR A 527 -2.42 1.20 5.02
N GLY A 528 -3.10 0.45 4.13
CA GLY A 528 -4.19 0.98 3.31
C GLY A 528 -3.74 2.20 2.50
N GLY A 529 -4.67 3.09 2.16
CA GLY A 529 -4.31 4.38 1.55
C GLY A 529 -5.36 5.45 1.74
N LEU A 530 -5.33 6.44 0.86
CA LEU A 530 -6.16 7.65 0.91
C LEU A 530 -7.55 7.47 0.27
N VAL A 531 -7.76 6.42 -0.52
CA VAL A 531 -9.10 5.97 -0.94
C VAL A 531 -9.46 4.62 -0.30
N LYS A 532 -10.77 4.37 -0.21
CA LYS A 532 -11.37 3.13 0.28
C LYS A 532 -11.43 2.09 -0.85
N ASP A 533 -11.83 0.87 -0.51
CA ASP A 533 -11.83 -0.32 -1.38
C ASP A 533 -12.57 -0.15 -2.73
N ASP A 534 -13.42 0.88 -2.89
CA ASP A 534 -14.08 1.25 -4.15
C ASP A 534 -13.20 2.10 -5.10
N PHE A 535 -11.96 2.41 -4.68
CA PHE A 535 -10.98 3.28 -5.33
C PHE A 535 -11.50 4.68 -5.74
N THR A 536 -12.59 5.12 -5.12
CA THR A 536 -13.32 6.35 -5.52
C THR A 536 -13.65 7.23 -4.33
N THR A 537 -14.07 6.62 -3.21
CA THR A 537 -14.39 7.31 -1.97
C THR A 537 -13.11 7.55 -1.18
N TRP A 538 -12.77 8.82 -0.93
CA TRP A 538 -11.64 9.17 -0.09
C TRP A 538 -11.88 8.82 1.39
N ASP A 539 -10.81 8.45 2.08
CA ASP A 539 -10.72 8.51 3.53
C ASP A 539 -10.47 9.97 3.94
N GLU A 540 -11.55 10.70 4.22
CA GLU A 540 -11.47 12.12 4.58
C GLU A 540 -10.76 12.37 5.92
N GLU A 541 -10.69 11.39 6.83
CA GLU A 541 -9.94 11.52 8.10
C GLU A 541 -8.44 11.44 7.82
N LYS A 542 -8.02 10.44 7.05
CA LYS A 542 -6.63 10.28 6.62
C LYS A 542 -6.17 11.40 5.68
N TYR A 543 -7.04 11.84 4.77
CA TYR A 543 -6.75 13.00 3.94
C TYR A 543 -6.62 14.28 4.77
N ALA A 544 -7.52 14.55 5.73
CA ALA A 544 -7.39 15.72 6.60
C ALA A 544 -6.09 15.70 7.41
N PHE A 545 -5.64 14.51 7.86
CA PHE A 545 -4.36 14.34 8.52
C PHE A 545 -3.16 14.66 7.61
N VAL A 546 -3.15 14.17 6.37
CA VAL A 546 -2.05 14.43 5.41
C VAL A 546 -2.07 15.89 4.91
N LYS A 547 -3.25 16.50 4.80
CA LYS A 547 -3.42 17.89 4.33
C LYS A 547 -2.62 18.93 5.14
N GLU A 548 -2.36 18.68 6.42
CA GLU A 548 -1.54 19.57 7.26
C GLU A 548 -0.09 19.74 6.76
N VAL A 549 0.41 18.84 5.90
CA VAL A 549 1.74 18.91 5.27
C VAL A 549 1.67 18.96 3.73
N LEU A 550 0.57 19.48 3.17
CA LEU A 550 0.45 19.81 1.75
C LEU A 550 0.74 21.29 1.52
N TRP A 551 1.52 21.60 0.47
CA TRP A 551 2.00 22.96 0.24
C TRP A 551 0.84 23.92 -0.04
N GLN A 552 0.69 24.92 0.84
CA GLN A 552 -0.35 25.95 0.77
C GLN A 552 0.24 27.34 0.90
N TYR A 553 -0.36 28.31 0.21
CA TYR A 553 -0.03 29.74 0.26
C TYR A 553 -1.35 30.55 0.23
N GLU A 554 -1.55 31.44 1.20
CA GLU A 554 -2.80 32.19 1.41
C GLU A 554 -4.08 31.32 1.37
N GLY A 555 -3.99 30.07 1.84
CA GLY A 555 -5.09 29.10 1.87
C GLY A 555 -5.41 28.40 0.54
N SER A 556 -4.61 28.61 -0.51
CA SER A 556 -4.65 27.89 -1.78
C SER A 556 -3.52 26.86 -1.85
N PHE A 557 -3.73 25.71 -2.49
CA PHE A 557 -2.67 24.73 -2.72
C PHE A 557 -1.68 25.20 -3.81
N VAL A 558 -0.40 24.86 -3.67
CA VAL A 558 0.66 25.34 -4.59
C VAL A 558 1.12 24.23 -5.52
N GLY A 559 0.94 24.45 -6.83
CA GLY A 559 1.49 23.59 -7.88
C GLY A 559 2.99 23.83 -8.08
N LEU A 560 3.66 22.87 -8.70
CA LEU A 560 5.07 22.98 -9.10
C LEU A 560 5.23 23.54 -10.52
N ASP A 561 4.13 23.62 -11.28
CA ASP A 561 4.08 24.18 -12.64
C ASP A 561 3.99 25.71 -12.60
N HIS A 562 4.80 26.41 -13.40
CA HIS A 562 4.88 27.88 -13.43
C HIS A 562 3.59 28.54 -13.93
N GLU A 563 2.83 27.91 -14.83
CA GLU A 563 1.67 28.54 -15.48
C GLU A 563 0.34 27.79 -15.24
N VAL A 564 0.36 26.48 -14.99
CA VAL A 564 -0.84 25.67 -14.73
C VAL A 564 -1.14 25.60 -13.22
N PRO A 565 -2.27 26.13 -12.74
CA PRO A 565 -2.65 26.00 -11.33
C PRO A 565 -2.90 24.55 -10.93
N LEU A 566 -2.57 24.21 -9.68
CA LEU A 566 -2.80 22.87 -9.17
C LEU A 566 -4.30 22.55 -9.07
N GLY A 567 -4.73 21.57 -9.86
CA GLY A 567 -6.10 21.08 -9.90
C GLY A 567 -7.10 22.01 -10.60
N LYS A 568 -8.29 21.45 -10.82
CA LYS A 568 -9.39 22.05 -11.59
C LYS A 568 -10.52 22.60 -10.71
N SER A 569 -10.49 22.38 -9.39
CA SER A 569 -11.48 22.92 -8.44
C SER A 569 -11.30 24.40 -8.09
N GLY A 570 -10.24 25.07 -8.57
CA GLY A 570 -10.03 26.51 -8.35
C GLY A 570 -9.58 26.88 -6.93
N ASN A 571 -9.04 25.91 -6.20
CA ASN A 571 -8.45 26.03 -4.86
C ASN A 571 -6.92 25.89 -4.87
N GLY A 572 -6.30 25.81 -6.05
CA GLY A 572 -4.86 25.82 -6.23
C GLY A 572 -4.39 26.97 -7.12
N ILE A 573 -3.09 27.23 -7.05
CA ILE A 573 -2.37 28.27 -7.81
C ILE A 573 -1.14 27.67 -8.50
N ALA A 574 -0.66 28.33 -9.55
CA ALA A 574 0.58 28.00 -10.23
C ALA A 574 1.79 28.58 -9.47
N LEU A 575 2.97 28.03 -9.69
CA LEU A 575 4.21 28.42 -8.99
C LEU A 575 4.57 29.90 -9.23
N SER A 576 4.32 30.46 -10.41
CA SER A 576 4.56 31.89 -10.69
C SER A 576 3.71 32.86 -9.86
N GLN A 577 2.68 32.36 -9.16
CA GLN A 577 1.76 33.16 -8.36
C GLN A 577 2.20 33.35 -6.90
N ILE A 578 3.20 32.59 -6.41
CA ILE A 578 3.73 32.80 -5.05
C ILE A 578 4.66 34.02 -5.02
N SER A 579 4.67 34.77 -3.91
CA SER A 579 5.53 35.95 -3.79
C SER A 579 6.14 36.08 -2.39
N GLY A 580 7.46 35.86 -2.30
CA GLY A 580 8.17 35.80 -1.02
C GLY A 580 8.20 34.40 -0.41
N PRO A 581 8.95 34.23 0.70
CA PRO A 581 9.02 32.94 1.39
C PRO A 581 7.67 32.54 1.98
N VAL A 582 7.41 31.23 2.00
CA VAL A 582 6.18 30.64 2.52
C VAL A 582 6.19 30.76 4.05
N GLU A 583 5.45 31.70 4.62
CA GLU A 583 5.27 31.77 6.06
C GLU A 583 4.38 30.62 6.55
N VAL A 584 4.88 29.85 7.52
CA VAL A 584 4.12 28.77 8.17
C VAL A 584 3.15 29.42 9.17
N GLU A 585 2.02 29.93 8.67
CA GLU A 585 1.00 30.58 9.52
C GLU A 585 0.31 29.57 10.45
N ASP A 586 0.38 29.88 11.75
CA ASP A 586 -0.44 29.38 12.87
C ASP A 586 -0.76 27.88 12.92
N LEU A 587 0.15 27.13 13.55
CA LEU A 587 -0.06 25.78 14.08
C LEU A 587 -1.41 25.65 14.84
N PRO A 588 -2.26 24.65 14.54
CA PRO A 588 -3.26 24.22 15.50
C PRO A 588 -2.56 23.66 16.75
N ASP A 589 -2.97 24.11 17.94
CA ASP A 589 -2.40 23.71 19.22
C ASP A 589 -2.39 22.18 19.38
N SER A 590 -1.18 21.60 19.43
CA SER A 590 -0.93 20.15 19.47
C SER A 590 -1.29 19.58 20.85
N THR A 591 -2.59 19.58 21.11
CA THR A 591 -3.18 18.82 22.20
C THR A 591 -3.40 17.39 21.73
N VAL A 592 -2.45 16.52 22.07
CA VAL A 592 -2.60 15.06 21.97
C VAL A 592 -3.97 14.68 22.53
N PRO A 593 -4.84 13.97 21.77
CA PRO A 593 -6.13 13.56 22.28
C PRO A 593 -5.95 12.64 23.49
N GLU A 594 -6.33 13.11 24.68
CA GLU A 594 -6.44 12.22 25.85
C GLU A 594 -7.41 11.10 25.51
N THR A 595 -6.94 9.85 25.67
CA THR A 595 -7.73 8.66 25.38
C THR A 595 -8.93 8.59 26.30
N SER A 596 -10.11 8.98 25.79
CA SER A 596 -11.36 8.88 26.52
C SER A 596 -11.73 7.42 26.78
N THR A 597 -11.28 6.91 27.93
CA THR A 597 -11.63 5.57 28.42
C THR A 597 -13.10 5.57 28.83
N THR A 598 -13.96 5.16 27.89
CA THR A 598 -15.35 4.83 28.17
C THR A 598 -15.43 3.47 28.86
N GLU A 599 -15.23 3.46 30.17
CA GLU A 599 -15.52 2.27 30.98
C GLU A 599 -17.01 1.90 30.84
N ALA A 600 -17.27 0.73 30.25
CA ALA A 600 -18.60 0.15 30.22
C ALA A 600 -19.01 -0.32 31.63
N GLU A 601 -20.11 0.19 32.16
CA GLU A 601 -20.67 -0.24 33.46
C GLU A 601 -21.02 -1.74 33.46
N VAL A 602 -20.14 -2.57 34.02
CA VAL A 602 -20.49 -3.96 34.38
C VAL A 602 -21.06 -3.96 35.80
N SER A 603 -22.40 -4.00 35.91
CA SER A 603 -23.08 -4.04 37.21
C SER A 603 -22.80 -5.37 37.95
N ALA A 604 -21.95 -5.34 38.97
CA ALA A 604 -21.72 -6.48 39.86
C ALA A 604 -22.22 -6.15 41.29
N SER A 605 -23.21 -6.94 41.75
CA SER A 605 -23.91 -6.73 43.02
C SER A 605 -23.00 -6.87 44.25
N ALA A 606 -22.78 -5.77 44.98
CA ALA A 606 -22.14 -5.82 46.28
C ALA A 606 -23.02 -6.57 47.31
N THR A 607 -22.42 -7.52 48.04
CA THR A 607 -22.95 -7.97 49.35
C THR A 607 -21.83 -7.82 50.36
N ALA A 608 -21.95 -6.85 51.26
CA ALA A 608 -20.95 -6.57 52.28
C ALA A 608 -21.19 -7.41 53.54
N THR A 609 -20.12 -7.94 54.13
CA THR A 609 -20.06 -8.25 55.57
C THR A 609 -18.70 -7.79 56.10
N ASN A 610 -18.74 -7.01 57.19
CA ASN A 610 -17.56 -6.56 57.92
C ASN A 610 -16.75 -7.74 58.46
N GLU A 611 -15.44 -7.55 58.67
CA GLU A 611 -14.93 -7.42 60.04
C GLU A 611 -13.55 -6.74 60.06
N SER A 612 -13.26 -6.05 61.16
CA SER A 612 -12.03 -5.30 61.41
C SER A 612 -11.04 -6.14 62.20
N GLU A 613 -9.73 -5.99 61.97
CA GLU A 613 -8.78 -5.89 63.08
C GLU A 613 -7.44 -5.22 62.69
N THR A 614 -6.60 -4.99 63.69
CA THR A 614 -5.65 -3.86 63.78
C THR A 614 -4.18 -4.26 63.91
N SER A 615 -3.31 -3.23 63.88
CA SER A 615 -1.86 -3.22 64.18
C SER A 615 -0.96 -3.70 63.03
N SER A 616 -0.07 -2.89 62.45
CA SER A 616 0.96 -1.97 62.97
C SER A 616 2.21 -2.67 63.51
N ASN A 617 3.35 -2.50 62.81
CA ASN A 617 4.58 -2.13 63.48
C ASN A 617 5.56 -1.38 62.56
N HIS A 618 6.32 -0.49 63.19
CA HIS A 618 7.26 0.47 62.61
C HIS A 618 8.71 -0.04 62.68
N ILE A 619 9.65 0.87 62.33
CA ILE A 619 11.12 0.84 62.52
C ILE A 619 11.85 0.25 61.29
N ALA A 620 12.52 1.00 60.40
CA ALA A 620 13.31 2.26 60.47
C ALA A 620 14.80 2.08 60.81
N ASP A 621 15.59 3.11 60.47
CA ASP A 621 17.06 3.24 60.46
C ASP A 621 17.75 2.45 59.32
N SER A 622 18.44 3.01 58.32
CA SER A 622 19.17 4.29 58.11
C SER A 622 20.53 4.41 58.80
N GLU A 623 21.62 4.39 58.03
CA GLU A 623 22.73 5.36 58.04
C GLU A 623 23.88 4.95 57.08
N THR A 624 24.28 5.90 56.21
CA THR A 624 25.67 6.37 55.87
C THR A 624 26.87 5.41 55.81
N ASP A 625 27.95 5.63 55.04
CA ASP A 625 28.33 6.52 53.91
C ASP A 625 29.79 6.08 53.50
N GLU A 626 30.45 6.82 52.63
CA GLU A 626 31.87 6.76 52.24
C GLU A 626 32.33 5.73 51.18
N SER A 627 33.51 6.03 50.63
CA SER A 627 33.89 5.85 49.22
C SER A 627 35.32 5.31 49.03
N VAL A 628 35.78 5.27 47.77
CA VAL A 628 37.18 5.13 47.29
C VAL A 628 37.66 3.71 46.89
N ASP A 629 37.45 3.42 45.60
CA ASP A 629 38.48 3.16 44.56
C ASP A 629 39.43 1.92 44.60
N LYS A 630 39.71 1.44 43.37
CA LYS A 630 40.84 0.62 42.87
C LYS A 630 40.79 -0.92 42.82
N THR A 631 41.02 -1.37 41.58
CA THR A 631 41.83 -2.53 41.13
C THR A 631 41.26 -3.96 41.18
N ALA A 632 40.70 -4.35 40.02
CA ALA A 632 41.18 -5.43 39.15
C ALA A 632 41.44 -6.86 39.71
N ASN A 633 40.76 -7.81 39.04
CA ASN A 633 41.29 -9.06 38.45
C ASN A 633 40.85 -10.41 39.07
N THR A 634 40.78 -11.43 38.18
CA THR A 634 40.69 -12.88 38.39
C THR A 634 39.32 -13.55 38.70
N ALA A 635 38.62 -13.89 37.61
CA ALA A 635 38.15 -15.24 37.26
C ALA A 635 37.65 -16.23 38.35
N ARG A 636 36.39 -16.69 38.21
CA ARG A 636 36.04 -18.08 37.75
C ARG A 636 34.51 -18.28 37.60
N PRO A 637 34.04 -19.33 36.89
CA PRO A 637 32.68 -19.38 36.34
C PRO A 637 31.67 -20.06 37.26
N ASN A 638 30.41 -19.62 37.18
CA ASN A 638 29.26 -20.34 37.73
C ASN A 638 28.36 -20.81 36.59
N ALA A 639 28.27 -22.14 36.42
CA ALA A 639 27.31 -22.76 35.54
C ALA A 639 25.89 -22.60 36.10
N TRP A 640 24.92 -22.30 35.23
CA TRP A 640 23.51 -22.41 35.54
C TRP A 640 22.85 -23.45 34.63
N PHE A 641 22.11 -24.35 35.26
CA PHE A 641 21.25 -25.32 34.60
C PHE A 641 20.11 -24.59 33.87
N PHE A 642 19.80 -25.01 32.65
CA PHE A 642 18.43 -24.92 32.14
C PHE A 642 17.91 -26.31 31.78
N VAL A 643 16.65 -26.54 32.17
CA VAL A 643 15.94 -27.80 32.03
C VAL A 643 15.36 -27.87 30.61
N GLY A 644 15.81 -28.86 29.83
CA GLY A 644 15.17 -29.17 28.56
C GLY A 644 13.83 -29.86 28.78
N ILE A 645 12.74 -29.22 28.36
CA ILE A 645 11.46 -29.90 28.10
C ILE A 645 11.54 -30.42 26.67
N GLY A 646 11.48 -31.74 26.50
CA GLY A 646 11.53 -32.37 25.19
C GLY A 646 10.16 -32.47 24.53
N LEU A 647 10.13 -32.37 23.20
CA LEU A 647 9.09 -33.00 22.38
C LEU A 647 9.75 -34.06 21.50
N ALA A 648 9.36 -35.32 21.69
CA ALA A 648 9.82 -36.41 20.84
C ALA A 648 8.71 -36.76 19.83
N ILE A 649 9.00 -36.61 18.54
CA ILE A 649 8.15 -37.16 17.48
C ILE A 649 8.72 -38.50 17.04
N LEU A 650 7.94 -39.55 17.27
CA LEU A 650 8.16 -40.89 16.76
C LEU A 650 7.90 -40.92 15.25
N LEU A 651 8.91 -41.23 14.46
CA LEU A 651 8.75 -41.74 13.10
C LEU A 651 9.26 -43.18 13.02
N VAL A 652 8.35 -44.10 12.71
CA VAL A 652 8.63 -45.54 12.59
C VAL A 652 8.54 -45.96 11.13
N GLY A 653 9.66 -46.49 10.62
CA GLY A 653 9.64 -47.55 9.62
C GLY A 653 9.95 -47.16 8.16
N GLY A 654 11.10 -47.62 7.66
CA GLY A 654 11.33 -47.73 6.20
C GLY A 654 12.80 -47.84 5.77
N GLY A 655 13.25 -49.04 5.39
CA GLY A 655 14.33 -49.20 4.40
C GLY A 655 15.79 -49.20 4.91
N VAL A 656 16.32 -50.39 5.19
CA VAL A 656 17.74 -50.64 5.50
C VAL A 656 18.64 -50.45 4.27
N LEU A 657 19.77 -49.71 4.41
CA LEU A 657 21.09 -50.17 3.96
C LEU A 657 22.23 -49.33 4.60
N VAL A 658 22.95 -49.89 5.58
CA VAL A 658 24.17 -49.30 6.15
C VAL A 658 25.30 -50.31 6.06
N PHE A 659 26.41 -49.91 5.42
CA PHE A 659 27.64 -50.70 5.39
C PHE A 659 28.36 -50.64 6.74
N ILE A 660 28.77 -51.81 7.22
CA ILE A 660 29.52 -51.93 8.48
C ILE A 660 30.98 -51.55 8.23
N TYR A 661 31.48 -50.52 8.91
CA TYR A 661 32.90 -50.47 9.26
C TYR A 661 33.07 -50.36 10.78
N ARG A 662 33.91 -51.24 11.32
CA ARG A 662 34.05 -51.50 12.75
C ARG A 662 35.52 -51.36 13.10
N ASN A 663 35.89 -50.36 13.89
CA ASN A 663 37.19 -50.39 14.55
C ASN A 663 37.14 -49.92 16.00
N ARG A 664 38.09 -50.41 16.80
CA ARG A 664 37.97 -50.54 18.26
C ARG A 664 38.66 -49.41 19.03
N ILE A 665 37.98 -48.98 20.10
CA ILE A 665 38.45 -48.91 21.50
C ILE A 665 39.90 -48.43 21.73
N GLY A 666 40.03 -47.32 22.46
CA GLY A 666 41.18 -47.01 23.30
C GLY A 666 40.82 -45.93 24.33
N LYS A 667 40.53 -46.31 25.58
CA LYS A 667 40.47 -45.38 26.72
C LYS A 667 41.86 -45.20 27.33
N ILE A 668 42.28 -43.96 27.55
CA ILE A 668 42.40 -43.38 28.90
C ILE A 668 41.75 -42.00 28.83
#